data_AF-A0A0N5D713-F1
#
_entry.id   AF-A0A0N5D713-F1
#
_cell.length_a   1.000
_cell.length_b   1.000
_cell.length_c   1.000
_cell.angle_alpha   90.00
_cell.angle_beta   90.00
_cell.angle_gamma   90.00
#
_symmetry.space_group_name_H-M   'P 1'
#
loop_
_entity.id
_entity.type
_entity.pdbx_description
1 polymer ?
#
loop_
_entity_poly.entity_id
_entity_poly.type
_entity_poly.pdbx_seq_one_letter_code
_entity_poly.pdbx_strand_id
1 'polypeptide(L)'
;MVKSQEKRASNCFVIKRDGRHEDVSFDKISRRIKKLCYGLSPERVDHIEISQKVIAGLYKGVTTVELDNLAAEIAADLITKHPDYGFLASRITVSNMHKKIEKSFSKVAATLYFTKHPKSNRHMPLISKELFEIVQNNSNVLDSAIVHDRDYCYTYFGLKTLERSYLLKINGAVAERPQHMLMRTYQLMSERWFTHATPTLFNSGTCKPQMSSCFLLTMFDDSIEGIFETLKKCALISKNAGGIGLNIHCIRATGSAIAGTNGVSNGLVPMLRVFNSAARYVDQGGNKRPGAFAIYLEPWHSDIFEFLGLRKNVGDELERCRDLFLGLWVPDLFMERVRDDKTWSLMCPAESPGLHEVWGEEFERLYMKYEEEGRYREQIPARKLWEAIVCSQIETGVPYMVYKDTCNRKSNQKNLGTIKCSNLCTEIVEYSSPKEIAVCNLASIALSRFVTEERTFDFEALRQYCIDFYYMIVKKLFQITKVVTKNLNKIIDRNHYPVPETEFSNKRHRPIGIGVQGLADAFILMRYPFISEKARDLNKRIFETIYYAALEASCELAELYGPYETYHGSPVSKGILQFDMWDVTPSDQWDWKTLREKIAKNGIRNSLLIAPMPTASTAQILGNNESIEPYTTNVYTRNVLSGNFQIFNQHLVKDLINLNLWDEGMRMEIIKNKGSIQDITRIPEEVRNLYKTVWEMSQKGLKTGMYYLRTRPAVDAVQFTVDKTRLKKYFEKDLSTTSETTSDPTAATNPELCSKMESAVCVEFTIEGRTKEARKRRVYFVCLRYLRRMFRALVVAFGRQMSRPLARKIIAYAIKHPYLRNRILIPVGRSLHAISFRLRIKSIGLAIPSQTPTVSEQQAVEMASETLVETLIYLTTVSLIYAIYRSNPEKAKASDVERYVKENEERIHKFEEKMKEQDEIVMKIVKIIRESKLDDKNLLADKQKSQLLSFISDKMKTLIPGQD
;
A
#
# COMPACT_ATOMS: atom_id res chain seq x y z
N MET A 1 -18.59 30.10 29.76
CA MET A 1 -18.60 29.37 28.46
C MET A 1 -19.83 28.49 28.27
N VAL A 2 -20.31 27.75 29.28
CA VAL A 2 -21.53 26.91 29.19
C VAL A 2 -22.77 27.72 28.73
N LYS A 3 -23.04 28.87 29.35
CA LYS A 3 -24.16 29.76 28.99
C LYS A 3 -24.12 30.35 27.57
N SER A 4 -22.94 30.45 26.93
CA SER A 4 -22.83 30.95 25.54
C SER A 4 -23.00 29.85 24.50
N GLN A 5 -22.77 28.59 24.86
CA GLN A 5 -23.03 27.43 24.01
C GLN A 5 -24.51 27.02 24.04
N GLU A 6 -25.20 27.17 25.18
CA GLU A 6 -26.65 26.95 25.30
C GLU A 6 -27.46 27.88 24.37
N LYS A 7 -27.06 29.14 24.23
CA LYS A 7 -27.68 30.11 23.30
C LYS A 7 -27.55 29.76 21.82
N ARG A 8 -26.58 28.89 21.45
CA ARG A 8 -26.39 28.37 20.08
C ARG A 8 -27.24 27.13 19.83
N ALA A 9 -27.51 26.34 20.87
CA ALA A 9 -28.37 25.16 20.81
C ALA A 9 -29.86 25.53 20.64
N SER A 10 -30.30 26.68 21.14
CA SER A 10 -31.72 27.10 21.15
C SER A 10 -32.34 27.41 19.77
N ASN A 11 -31.58 27.37 18.67
CA ASN A 11 -32.07 27.54 17.29
C ASN A 11 -31.66 26.39 16.35
N CYS A 12 -31.10 25.31 16.88
CA CYS A 12 -30.56 24.20 16.12
C CYS A 12 -31.30 22.90 16.47
N PHE A 13 -31.90 22.26 15.48
CA PHE A 13 -32.55 20.96 15.61
C PHE A 13 -31.77 19.89 14.85
N VAL A 14 -31.84 18.65 15.33
CA VAL A 14 -31.38 17.45 14.63
C VAL A 14 -32.55 16.67 14.04
N ILE A 15 -32.30 15.98 12.93
CA ILE A 15 -33.26 15.08 12.30
C ILE A 15 -32.99 13.64 12.80
N LYS A 16 -33.96 13.06 13.50
CA LYS A 16 -33.90 11.66 13.95
C LYS A 16 -33.99 10.70 12.77
N ARG A 17 -33.62 9.44 13.01
CA ARG A 17 -33.69 8.37 12.00
C ARG A 17 -35.13 8.13 11.48
N ASP A 18 -36.14 8.46 12.27
CA ASP A 18 -37.56 8.38 11.92
C ASP A 18 -38.10 9.69 11.30
N GLY A 19 -37.23 10.64 10.97
CA GLY A 19 -37.58 11.93 10.37
C GLY A 19 -38.04 13.00 11.37
N ARG A 20 -38.22 12.67 12.66
CA ARG A 20 -38.65 13.66 13.65
C ARG A 20 -37.58 14.69 13.95
N HIS A 21 -37.99 15.95 14.12
CA HIS A 21 -37.10 17.01 14.59
C HIS A 21 -36.99 16.95 16.12
N GLU A 22 -35.78 17.14 16.63
CA GLU A 22 -35.53 17.25 18.06
C GLU A 22 -34.48 18.34 18.31
N ASP A 23 -34.66 19.14 19.35
CA ASP A 23 -33.69 20.16 19.72
C ASP A 23 -32.36 19.54 20.15
N VAL A 24 -31.26 20.18 19.76
CA VAL A 24 -29.91 19.75 20.14
C VAL A 24 -29.77 19.84 21.66
N SER A 25 -29.48 18.71 22.30
CA SER A 25 -29.24 18.63 23.75
C SER A 25 -27.85 18.08 24.04
N PHE A 26 -27.01 18.90 24.67
CA PHE A 26 -25.67 18.49 25.12
C PHE A 26 -25.73 17.26 26.03
N ASP A 27 -26.63 17.26 27.02
CA ASP A 27 -26.75 16.16 27.96
C ASP A 27 -27.15 14.85 27.31
N LYS A 28 -27.96 14.88 26.24
CA LYS A 28 -28.33 13.67 25.50
C LYS A 28 -27.13 13.10 24.73
N ILE A 29 -26.35 13.97 24.07
CA ILE A 29 -25.13 13.59 23.34
C ILE A 29 -24.09 13.02 24.33
N SER A 30 -23.82 13.75 25.40
CA SER A 30 -22.86 13.37 26.43
C SER A 30 -23.23 12.05 27.12
N ARG A 31 -24.50 11.88 27.55
CA ARG A 31 -24.96 10.60 28.13
C ARG A 31 -24.80 9.44 27.15
N ARG A 32 -25.03 9.65 25.86
CA ARG A 32 -24.86 8.60 24.86
C ARG A 32 -23.41 8.18 24.72
N ILE A 33 -22.48 9.13 24.63
CA ILE A 33 -21.05 8.84 24.54
C ILE A 33 -20.56 8.18 25.83
N LYS A 34 -20.98 8.68 27.00
CA LYS A 34 -20.66 8.10 28.32
C LYS A 34 -21.04 6.62 28.42
N LYS A 35 -22.22 6.23 27.91
CA LYS A 35 -22.65 4.82 27.90
C LYS A 35 -21.72 3.90 27.11
N LEU A 36 -20.96 4.42 26.14
CA LEU A 36 -20.01 3.66 25.32
C LEU A 36 -18.60 3.64 25.92
N CYS A 37 -18.35 4.35 27.03
CA CYS A 37 -17.06 4.40 27.72
C CYS A 37 -16.85 3.26 28.75
N TYR A 38 -17.68 2.22 28.77
CA TYR A 38 -17.56 1.13 29.75
C TYR A 38 -16.18 0.43 29.67
N GLY A 39 -15.51 0.28 30.82
CA GLY A 39 -14.16 -0.33 30.87
C GLY A 39 -13.07 0.45 30.14
N LEU A 40 -13.32 1.71 29.72
CA LEU A 40 -12.29 2.64 29.29
C LEU A 40 -11.83 3.47 30.49
N SER A 41 -10.58 3.95 30.45
CA SER A 41 -9.98 4.72 31.55
C SER A 41 -10.74 6.05 31.77
N PRO A 42 -11.48 6.23 32.88
CA PRO A 42 -12.35 7.41 33.07
C PRO A 42 -11.55 8.70 33.26
N GLU A 43 -10.31 8.60 33.74
CA GLU A 43 -9.38 9.72 33.92
C GLU A 43 -8.74 10.19 32.60
N ARG A 44 -8.71 9.32 31.57
CA ARG A 44 -7.99 9.58 30.31
C ARG A 44 -8.91 9.77 29.11
N VAL A 45 -10.14 9.26 29.15
CA VAL A 45 -11.15 9.41 28.10
C VAL A 45 -12.22 10.41 28.53
N ASP A 46 -12.06 11.65 28.08
CA ASP A 46 -13.05 12.70 28.31
C ASP A 46 -14.15 12.69 27.24
N HIS A 47 -15.32 12.15 27.61
CA HIS A 47 -16.53 12.17 26.79
C HIS A 47 -17.18 13.56 26.69
N ILE A 48 -16.90 14.46 27.63
CA ILE A 48 -17.37 15.85 27.64
C ILE A 48 -16.62 16.62 26.55
N GLU A 49 -15.30 16.46 26.43
CA GLU A 49 -14.50 17.06 25.34
C GLU A 49 -15.05 16.67 23.97
N ILE A 50 -15.35 15.38 23.75
CA ILE A 50 -15.94 14.92 22.47
C ILE A 50 -17.29 15.62 22.25
N SER A 51 -18.17 15.62 23.26
CA SER A 51 -19.50 16.21 23.15
C SER A 51 -19.44 17.70 22.80
N GLN A 52 -18.51 18.45 23.40
CA GLN A 52 -18.30 19.87 23.10
C GLN A 52 -17.84 20.09 21.66
N LYS A 53 -16.89 19.28 21.19
CA LYS A 53 -16.40 19.35 19.81
C LYS A 53 -17.46 18.96 18.78
N VAL A 54 -18.28 17.95 19.09
CA VAL A 54 -19.43 17.57 18.26
C VAL A 54 -20.38 18.75 18.12
N ILE A 55 -20.79 19.38 19.24
CA ILE A 55 -21.68 20.56 19.20
C ILE A 55 -21.10 21.70 18.39
N ALA A 56 -19.79 21.95 18.53
CA ALA A 56 -19.12 23.01 17.78
C ALA A 56 -19.18 22.80 16.26
N GLY A 57 -19.27 21.55 15.80
CA GLY A 57 -19.38 21.17 14.39
C GLY A 57 -20.81 21.02 13.86
N LEU A 58 -21.86 21.27 14.68
CA LEU A 58 -23.25 21.10 14.24
C LEU A 58 -23.76 22.26 13.40
N TYR A 59 -24.59 21.93 12.41
CA TYR A 59 -25.42 22.87 11.66
C TYR A 59 -26.90 22.48 11.79
N LYS A 60 -27.79 23.45 11.51
CA LYS A 60 -29.25 23.26 11.61
C LYS A 60 -29.72 22.19 10.62
N GLY A 61 -30.46 21.19 11.11
CA GLY A 61 -30.98 20.10 10.28
C GLY A 61 -30.04 18.91 10.10
N VAL A 62 -28.91 18.88 10.80
CA VAL A 62 -27.99 17.72 10.80
C VAL A 62 -28.72 16.45 11.27
N THR A 63 -28.47 15.33 10.60
CA THR A 63 -29.09 14.06 10.98
C THR A 63 -28.39 13.44 12.19
N THR A 64 -29.13 12.66 12.98
CA THR A 64 -28.55 11.87 14.09
C THR A 64 -27.49 10.85 13.62
N VAL A 65 -27.47 10.50 12.33
CA VAL A 65 -26.46 9.62 11.73
C VAL A 65 -25.16 10.38 11.48
N GLU A 66 -25.23 11.57 10.90
CA GLU A 66 -24.07 12.43 10.68
C GLU A 66 -23.45 12.83 12.02
N LEU A 67 -24.28 13.09 13.03
CA LEU A 67 -23.82 13.37 14.39
C LEU A 67 -23.02 12.21 15.00
N ASP A 68 -23.50 10.97 14.84
CA ASP A 68 -22.78 9.77 15.31
C ASP A 68 -21.46 9.55 14.56
N ASN A 69 -21.44 9.83 13.24
CA ASN A 69 -20.22 9.72 12.44
C ASN A 69 -19.19 10.77 12.87
N LEU A 70 -19.61 12.02 13.03
CA LEU A 70 -18.75 13.11 13.51
C LEU A 70 -18.18 12.81 14.90
N ALA A 71 -19.00 12.26 15.81
CA ALA A 71 -18.53 11.85 17.14
C ALA A 71 -17.47 10.74 17.07
N ALA A 72 -17.64 9.77 16.16
CA ALA A 72 -16.65 8.72 15.95
C ALA A 72 -15.34 9.26 15.33
N GLU A 73 -15.42 10.20 14.38
CA GLU A 73 -14.25 10.83 13.77
C GLU A 73 -13.46 11.68 14.76
N ILE A 74 -14.14 12.51 15.56
CA ILE A 74 -13.51 13.29 16.63
C ILE A 74 -12.86 12.37 17.66
N ALA A 75 -13.52 11.28 18.04
CA ALA A 75 -12.91 10.29 18.92
C ALA A 75 -11.67 9.65 18.26
N ALA A 76 -11.69 9.35 16.96
CA ALA A 76 -10.54 8.81 16.26
C ALA A 76 -9.36 9.80 16.20
N ASP A 77 -9.61 11.10 16.05
CA ASP A 77 -8.55 12.13 16.11
C ASP A 77 -7.84 12.16 17.48
N LEU A 78 -8.59 11.88 18.55
CA LEU A 78 -8.09 11.86 19.92
C LEU A 78 -7.33 10.57 20.27
N ILE A 79 -7.18 9.60 19.35
CA ILE A 79 -6.29 8.43 19.51
C ILE A 79 -4.87 8.86 19.84
N THR A 80 -4.43 9.98 19.25
CA THR A 80 -3.11 10.57 19.52
C THR A 80 -2.94 10.99 20.98
N LYS A 81 -4.03 11.27 21.72
CA LYS A 81 -3.97 11.53 23.16
C LYS A 81 -3.93 10.25 23.96
N HIS A 82 -4.81 9.30 23.66
CA HIS A 82 -4.88 8.02 24.37
C HIS A 82 -5.48 6.92 23.48
N PRO A 83 -4.94 5.69 23.48
CA PRO A 83 -5.41 4.61 22.60
C PRO A 83 -6.87 4.21 22.84
N ASP A 84 -7.40 4.37 24.06
CA ASP A 84 -8.81 4.08 24.39
C ASP A 84 -9.82 4.91 23.58
N TYR A 85 -9.45 6.11 23.11
CA TYR A 85 -10.29 6.87 22.20
C TYR A 85 -10.56 6.11 20.89
N GLY A 86 -9.65 5.23 20.46
CA GLY A 86 -9.85 4.36 19.31
C GLY A 86 -10.91 3.28 19.54
N PHE A 87 -11.00 2.75 20.76
CA PHE A 87 -12.09 1.85 21.15
C PHE A 87 -13.42 2.62 21.24
N LEU A 88 -13.42 3.84 21.80
CA LEU A 88 -14.63 4.67 21.85
C LEU A 88 -15.13 5.01 20.43
N ALA A 89 -14.25 5.43 19.53
CA ALA A 89 -14.56 5.71 18.13
C ALA A 89 -15.18 4.50 17.43
N SER A 90 -14.59 3.31 17.64
CA SER A 90 -15.14 2.05 17.14
C SER A 90 -16.53 1.76 17.70
N ARG A 91 -16.72 1.88 19.03
CA ARG A 91 -18.00 1.59 19.68
C ARG A 91 -19.12 2.52 19.24
N ILE A 92 -18.82 3.80 19.02
CA ILE A 92 -19.78 4.77 18.44
C ILE A 92 -20.19 4.31 17.04
N THR A 93 -19.22 3.90 16.22
CA THR A 93 -19.46 3.42 14.85
C THR A 93 -20.31 2.14 14.84
N VAL A 94 -19.98 1.15 15.67
CA VAL A 94 -20.76 -0.10 15.82
C VAL A 94 -22.17 0.19 16.31
N SER A 95 -22.33 1.04 17.33
CA SER A 95 -23.65 1.44 17.83
C SER A 95 -24.49 2.12 16.74
N ASN A 96 -23.88 2.95 15.89
CA ASN A 96 -24.56 3.57 14.75
C ASN A 96 -24.98 2.51 13.71
N MET A 97 -24.09 1.56 13.40
CA MET A 97 -24.34 0.46 12.46
C MET A 97 -25.48 -0.44 12.93
N HIS A 98 -25.46 -0.86 14.20
CA HIS A 98 -26.48 -1.73 14.79
C HIS A 98 -27.89 -1.10 14.81
N LYS A 99 -27.99 0.23 14.76
CA LYS A 99 -29.28 0.93 14.66
C LYS A 99 -29.83 0.99 13.22
N LYS A 100 -28.99 0.74 12.22
CA LYS A 100 -29.38 0.81 10.80
C LYS A 100 -29.62 -0.57 10.20
N ILE A 101 -28.87 -1.56 10.66
CA ILE A 101 -28.86 -2.91 10.09
C ILE A 101 -29.70 -3.83 10.96
N GLU A 102 -30.56 -4.64 10.32
CA GLU A 102 -31.35 -5.70 10.97
C GLU A 102 -30.46 -6.58 11.86
N LYS A 103 -31.00 -7.05 12.99
CA LYS A 103 -30.26 -7.87 13.96
C LYS A 103 -30.20 -9.32 13.48
N SER A 104 -31.35 -9.88 13.08
CA SER A 104 -31.48 -11.28 12.67
C SER A 104 -30.68 -11.56 11.40
N PHE A 105 -29.82 -12.58 11.45
CA PHE A 105 -29.00 -12.98 10.30
C PHE A 105 -29.86 -13.63 9.21
N SER A 106 -30.84 -14.46 9.59
CA SER A 106 -31.77 -15.07 8.64
C SER A 106 -32.58 -14.05 7.82
N LYS A 107 -33.01 -12.94 8.45
CA LYS A 107 -33.68 -11.83 7.75
C LYS A 107 -32.73 -11.06 6.82
N VAL A 108 -31.50 -10.81 7.26
CA VAL A 108 -30.47 -10.18 6.40
C VAL A 108 -30.17 -11.07 5.21
N ALA A 109 -29.99 -12.39 5.41
CA ALA A 109 -29.78 -13.35 4.33
C ALA A 109 -30.94 -13.35 3.33
N ALA A 110 -32.19 -13.32 3.81
CA ALA A 110 -33.36 -13.18 2.94
C ALA A 110 -33.33 -11.88 2.13
N THR A 111 -32.97 -10.76 2.76
CA THR A 111 -32.85 -9.46 2.08
C THR A 111 -31.77 -9.49 0.99
N LEU A 112 -30.60 -10.06 1.29
CA LEU A 112 -29.49 -10.20 0.34
C LEU A 112 -29.83 -11.13 -0.83
N TYR A 113 -30.60 -12.18 -0.58
CA TYR A 113 -31.06 -13.09 -1.63
C TYR A 113 -32.11 -12.41 -2.51
N PHE A 114 -33.19 -11.89 -1.94
CA PHE A 114 -34.30 -11.27 -2.70
C PHE A 114 -34.00 -9.87 -3.25
N THR A 115 -32.76 -9.39 -3.13
CA THR A 115 -32.34 -8.10 -3.68
C THR A 115 -32.64 -8.01 -5.19
N LYS A 116 -33.13 -6.85 -5.61
CA LYS A 116 -33.44 -6.54 -7.01
C LYS A 116 -32.60 -5.34 -7.46
N HIS A 117 -32.27 -5.32 -8.75
CA HIS A 117 -31.59 -4.18 -9.34
C HIS A 117 -32.50 -2.95 -9.32
N PRO A 118 -32.04 -1.78 -8.83
CA PRO A 118 -32.92 -0.64 -8.54
C PRO A 118 -33.64 -0.06 -9.77
N LYS A 119 -33.03 -0.15 -10.96
CA LYS A 119 -33.64 0.37 -12.21
C LYS A 119 -34.45 -0.66 -12.99
N SER A 120 -33.87 -1.83 -13.27
CA SER A 120 -34.52 -2.88 -14.08
C SER A 120 -35.42 -3.83 -13.30
N ASN A 121 -35.46 -3.74 -11.96
CA ASN A 121 -36.24 -4.63 -11.08
C ASN A 121 -35.93 -6.14 -11.23
N ARG A 122 -34.87 -6.50 -11.97
CA ARG A 122 -34.43 -7.88 -12.13
C ARG A 122 -33.91 -8.40 -10.79
N HIS A 123 -34.20 -9.66 -10.49
CA HIS A 123 -33.63 -10.34 -9.34
C HIS A 123 -32.09 -10.37 -9.47
N MET A 124 -31.40 -9.94 -8.41
CA MET A 124 -29.95 -9.80 -8.37
C MET A 124 -29.45 -10.27 -6.99
N PRO A 125 -29.46 -11.59 -6.73
CA PRO A 125 -29.07 -12.13 -5.44
C PRO A 125 -27.59 -11.88 -5.19
N LEU A 126 -27.26 -11.45 -3.97
CA LEU A 126 -25.87 -11.26 -3.52
C LEU A 126 -25.30 -12.52 -2.85
N ILE A 127 -26.17 -13.38 -2.33
CA ILE A 127 -25.82 -14.67 -1.74
C ILE A 127 -26.36 -15.83 -2.59
N SER A 128 -25.72 -17.00 -2.51
CA SER A 128 -26.18 -18.18 -3.24
C SER A 128 -27.51 -18.70 -2.69
N LYS A 129 -28.29 -19.36 -3.56
CA LYS A 129 -29.51 -20.07 -3.18
C LYS A 129 -29.24 -21.13 -2.11
N GLU A 130 -28.15 -21.89 -2.27
CA GLU A 130 -27.73 -22.91 -1.30
C GLU A 130 -27.52 -22.30 0.10
N LEU A 131 -26.77 -21.19 0.21
CA LEU A 131 -26.56 -20.55 1.50
C LEU A 131 -27.90 -20.05 2.07
N PHE A 132 -28.73 -19.41 1.25
CA PHE A 132 -30.03 -18.91 1.68
C PHE A 132 -30.90 -20.03 2.28
N GLU A 133 -31.02 -21.17 1.59
CA GLU A 133 -31.83 -22.32 2.05
C GLU A 133 -31.28 -22.92 3.35
N ILE A 134 -29.96 -23.11 3.45
CA ILE A 134 -29.32 -23.58 4.69
C ILE A 134 -29.64 -22.62 5.84
N VAL A 135 -29.56 -21.31 5.61
CA VAL A 135 -29.82 -20.30 6.64
C VAL A 135 -31.29 -20.29 7.06
N GLN A 136 -32.23 -20.37 6.12
CA GLN A 136 -33.66 -20.38 6.46
C GLN A 136 -34.03 -21.64 7.25
N ASN A 137 -33.56 -22.81 6.81
CA ASN A 137 -33.87 -24.10 7.43
C ASN A 137 -33.28 -24.23 8.85
N ASN A 138 -32.22 -23.47 9.17
CA ASN A 138 -31.53 -23.53 10.46
C ASN A 138 -31.56 -22.17 11.20
N SER A 139 -32.51 -21.31 10.86
CA SER A 139 -32.57 -19.90 11.29
C SER A 139 -32.50 -19.74 12.82
N ASN A 140 -33.26 -20.53 13.57
CA ASN A 140 -33.28 -20.48 15.03
C ASN A 140 -31.89 -20.73 15.65
N VAL A 141 -31.16 -21.73 15.15
CA VAL A 141 -29.83 -22.12 15.66
C VAL A 141 -28.79 -21.07 15.26
N LEU A 142 -28.83 -20.62 14.00
CA LEU A 142 -27.84 -19.66 13.48
C LEU A 142 -28.02 -18.25 14.07
N ASP A 143 -29.26 -17.78 14.20
CA ASP A 143 -29.54 -16.45 14.77
C ASP A 143 -29.20 -16.41 16.27
N SER A 144 -29.46 -17.49 17.01
CA SER A 144 -29.14 -17.56 18.46
C SER A 144 -27.65 -17.75 18.75
N ALA A 145 -26.89 -18.35 17.82
CA ALA A 145 -25.44 -18.48 17.95
C ALA A 145 -24.69 -17.14 17.86
N ILE A 146 -25.29 -16.10 17.25
CA ILE A 146 -24.63 -14.80 17.07
C ILE A 146 -24.52 -14.01 18.36
N VAL A 147 -23.29 -13.74 18.77
CA VAL A 147 -22.91 -12.77 19.78
C VAL A 147 -22.58 -11.43 19.13
N HIS A 148 -23.56 -10.53 19.02
CA HIS A 148 -23.38 -9.20 18.42
C HIS A 148 -22.39 -8.30 19.16
N ASP A 149 -22.17 -8.54 20.45
CA ASP A 149 -21.25 -7.75 21.25
C ASP A 149 -19.79 -7.87 20.78
N ARG A 150 -19.46 -8.95 20.05
CA ARG A 150 -18.16 -9.13 19.41
C ARG A 150 -17.84 -8.05 18.37
N ASP A 151 -18.84 -7.35 17.83
CA ASP A 151 -18.61 -6.20 16.93
C ASP A 151 -17.90 -5.05 17.65
N TYR A 152 -18.13 -4.85 18.95
CA TYR A 152 -17.49 -3.79 19.74
C TYR A 152 -16.00 -4.03 20.00
N CYS A 153 -15.49 -5.21 19.64
CA CYS A 153 -14.10 -5.56 19.85
C CYS A 153 -13.18 -5.05 18.73
N TYR A 154 -13.71 -4.71 17.54
CA TYR A 154 -12.90 -4.21 16.43
C TYR A 154 -12.28 -2.85 16.74
N THR A 155 -11.11 -2.58 16.16
CA THR A 155 -10.55 -1.22 16.15
C THR A 155 -11.33 -0.34 15.16
N TYR A 156 -11.32 0.97 15.35
CA TYR A 156 -11.99 1.91 14.44
C TYR A 156 -11.55 1.71 12.98
N PHE A 157 -10.24 1.59 12.74
CA PHE A 157 -9.70 1.40 11.40
C PHE A 157 -9.98 0.00 10.83
N GLY A 158 -10.02 -1.04 11.67
CA GLY A 158 -10.43 -2.37 11.24
C GLY A 158 -11.88 -2.40 10.79
N LEU A 159 -12.76 -1.73 11.53
CA LEU A 159 -14.17 -1.60 11.19
C LEU A 159 -14.39 -0.77 9.91
N LYS A 160 -13.67 0.35 9.74
CA LYS A 160 -13.72 1.13 8.49
C LYS A 160 -13.24 0.33 7.28
N THR A 161 -12.24 -0.54 7.44
CA THR A 161 -11.84 -1.47 6.38
C THR A 161 -12.97 -2.44 6.03
N LEU A 162 -13.64 -3.01 7.04
CA LEU A 162 -14.80 -3.90 6.82
C LEU A 162 -15.93 -3.17 6.09
N GLU A 163 -16.33 -1.99 6.56
CA GLU A 163 -17.38 -1.15 5.95
C GLU A 163 -17.07 -0.76 4.50
N ARG A 164 -15.81 -0.49 4.18
CA ARG A 164 -15.40 -0.06 2.84
C ARG A 164 -15.57 -1.18 1.83
N SER A 165 -15.07 -2.39 2.14
CA SER A 165 -14.85 -3.41 1.12
C SER A 165 -15.46 -4.79 1.41
N TYR A 166 -15.69 -5.16 2.68
CA TYR A 166 -16.02 -6.55 3.05
C TYR A 166 -17.49 -6.79 3.31
N LEU A 167 -18.18 -5.86 3.98
CA LEU A 167 -19.60 -6.01 4.29
C LEU A 167 -20.42 -5.81 3.01
N LEU A 168 -21.32 -6.74 2.71
CA LEU A 168 -22.18 -6.64 1.52
C LEU A 168 -23.06 -5.39 1.59
N LYS A 169 -23.27 -4.78 0.42
CA LYS A 169 -24.00 -3.51 0.27
C LYS A 169 -25.18 -3.69 -0.67
N ILE A 170 -26.31 -3.08 -0.30
CA ILE A 170 -27.50 -2.95 -1.15
C ILE A 170 -27.63 -1.47 -1.50
N ASN A 171 -27.65 -1.15 -2.80
CA ASN A 171 -27.75 0.23 -3.31
C ASN A 171 -26.71 1.18 -2.69
N GLY A 172 -25.50 0.69 -2.42
CA GLY A 172 -24.41 1.46 -1.82
C GLY A 172 -24.42 1.54 -0.29
N ALA A 173 -25.51 1.13 0.37
CA ALA A 173 -25.62 1.09 1.83
C ALA A 173 -25.20 -0.28 2.39
N VAL A 174 -24.49 -0.30 3.51
CA VAL A 174 -24.08 -1.54 4.18
C VAL A 174 -25.30 -2.30 4.69
N ALA A 175 -25.42 -3.58 4.31
CA ALA A 175 -26.53 -4.46 4.68
C ALA A 175 -26.15 -5.54 5.70
N GLU A 176 -24.86 -5.83 5.86
CA GLU A 176 -24.36 -6.81 6.83
C GLU A 176 -23.67 -6.15 8.04
N ARG A 177 -23.85 -6.74 9.22
CA ARG A 177 -22.95 -6.52 10.37
C ARG A 177 -21.72 -7.43 10.24
N PRO A 178 -20.59 -7.13 10.91
CA PRO A 178 -19.42 -8.02 10.89
C PRO A 178 -19.74 -9.46 11.33
N GLN A 179 -20.58 -9.65 12.34
CA GLN A 179 -21.00 -11.01 12.73
C GLN A 179 -21.77 -11.77 11.64
N HIS A 180 -22.57 -11.08 10.81
CA HIS A 180 -23.32 -11.71 9.72
C HIS A 180 -22.37 -12.26 8.65
N MET A 181 -21.34 -11.48 8.29
CA MET A 181 -20.30 -11.92 7.36
C MET A 181 -19.55 -13.14 7.91
N LEU A 182 -19.26 -13.16 9.22
CA LEU A 182 -18.50 -14.23 9.87
C LEU A 182 -19.27 -15.52 10.15
N MET A 183 -20.61 -15.51 10.11
CA MET A 183 -21.43 -16.68 10.47
C MET A 183 -21.11 -17.93 9.63
N ARG A 184 -20.50 -17.75 8.45
CA ARG A 184 -20.04 -18.84 7.58
C ARG A 184 -18.95 -19.71 8.23
N THR A 185 -18.19 -19.19 9.20
CA THR A 185 -17.26 -19.91 10.10
C THR A 185 -17.13 -19.13 11.41
N TYR A 186 -18.07 -19.35 12.33
CA TYR A 186 -18.42 -18.32 13.29
C TYR A 186 -17.51 -18.18 14.52
N GLN A 187 -17.45 -19.21 15.37
CA GLN A 187 -16.99 -19.02 16.76
C GLN A 187 -15.55 -18.50 16.83
N LEU A 188 -14.62 -19.19 16.17
CA LEU A 188 -13.19 -18.88 16.28
C LEU A 188 -12.80 -17.58 15.52
N MET A 189 -13.45 -17.27 14.40
CA MET A 189 -13.17 -16.04 13.66
C MET A 189 -13.78 -14.81 14.35
N SER A 190 -14.97 -14.92 14.92
CA SER A 190 -15.60 -13.81 15.67
C SER A 190 -14.87 -13.51 16.99
N GLU A 191 -14.21 -14.50 17.57
CA GLU A 191 -13.26 -14.32 18.69
C GLU A 191 -11.85 -13.89 18.24
N ARG A 192 -11.61 -13.82 16.92
CA ARG A 192 -10.39 -13.33 16.27
C ARG A 192 -9.15 -14.19 16.50
N TRP A 193 -9.33 -15.51 16.64
CA TRP A 193 -8.20 -16.45 16.74
C TRP A 193 -7.46 -16.64 15.41
N PHE A 194 -8.19 -16.60 14.31
CA PHE A 194 -7.66 -16.61 12.94
C PHE A 194 -8.63 -15.88 12.02
N THR A 195 -8.20 -15.63 10.80
CA THR A 195 -9.08 -15.16 9.73
C THR A 195 -8.69 -15.76 8.38
N HIS A 196 -9.68 -16.01 7.53
CA HIS A 196 -9.45 -16.40 6.14
C HIS A 196 -8.94 -15.22 5.31
N ALA A 197 -8.32 -15.51 4.18
CA ALA A 197 -7.87 -14.47 3.25
C ALA A 197 -9.04 -13.67 2.67
N THR A 198 -8.70 -12.48 2.17
CA THR A 198 -9.66 -11.50 1.61
C THR A 198 -10.67 -12.09 0.61
N PRO A 199 -10.27 -12.92 -0.39
CA PRO A 199 -11.25 -13.48 -1.34
C PRO A 199 -12.28 -14.39 -0.67
N THR A 200 -11.88 -15.17 0.33
CA THR A 200 -12.82 -16.00 1.11
C THR A 200 -13.80 -15.12 1.89
N LEU A 201 -13.34 -14.05 2.52
CA LEU A 201 -14.21 -13.11 3.26
C LEU A 201 -15.20 -12.40 2.32
N PHE A 202 -14.78 -12.06 1.09
CA PHE A 202 -15.64 -11.43 0.09
C PHE A 202 -16.69 -12.38 -0.49
N ASN A 203 -16.28 -13.59 -0.84
CA ASN A 203 -17.03 -14.40 -1.79
C ASN A 203 -17.64 -15.68 -1.21
N SER A 204 -17.24 -16.10 -0.01
CA SER A 204 -17.85 -17.28 0.64
C SER A 204 -19.38 -17.13 0.70
N GLY A 205 -20.12 -18.15 0.26
CA GLY A 205 -21.59 -18.11 0.26
C GLY A 205 -22.25 -17.13 -0.72
N THR A 206 -21.48 -16.46 -1.58
CA THR A 206 -22.02 -15.67 -2.71
C THR A 206 -22.37 -16.56 -3.90
N CYS A 207 -23.03 -16.01 -4.91
CA CYS A 207 -23.47 -16.76 -6.10
C CYS A 207 -22.33 -17.42 -6.90
N LYS A 208 -21.11 -16.86 -6.85
CA LYS A 208 -19.91 -17.41 -7.51
C LYS A 208 -18.72 -17.30 -6.55
N PRO A 209 -18.56 -18.26 -5.63
CA PRO A 209 -17.60 -18.15 -4.54
C PRO A 209 -16.17 -18.44 -4.99
N GLN A 210 -15.52 -17.48 -5.65
CA GLN A 210 -14.08 -17.53 -5.88
C GLN A 210 -13.37 -17.12 -4.58
N MET A 211 -12.77 -18.08 -3.89
CA MET A 211 -12.23 -17.93 -2.53
C MET A 211 -10.70 -18.04 -2.46
N SER A 212 -10.08 -18.52 -3.53
CA SER A 212 -8.62 -18.67 -3.64
C SER A 212 -7.92 -17.32 -3.93
N SER A 213 -6.71 -17.12 -3.44
CA SER A 213 -6.05 -15.81 -3.49
C SER A 213 -5.03 -15.65 -4.61
N CYS A 214 -4.30 -16.71 -4.91
CA CYS A 214 -3.12 -16.65 -5.77
C CYS A 214 -3.15 -17.77 -6.80
N PHE A 215 -2.64 -17.45 -7.99
CA PHE A 215 -2.56 -18.36 -9.13
C PHE A 215 -1.15 -18.33 -9.71
N LEU A 216 -0.60 -19.49 -10.04
CA LEU A 216 0.73 -19.62 -10.66
C LEU A 216 0.57 -20.25 -12.05
N LEU A 217 1.03 -19.53 -13.07
CA LEU A 217 0.93 -19.95 -14.46
C LEU A 217 2.32 -20.16 -15.04
N THR A 218 2.38 -21.15 -15.92
CA THR A 218 3.47 -21.35 -16.88
C THR A 218 3.00 -20.88 -18.24
N MET A 219 3.84 -20.09 -18.92
CA MET A 219 3.59 -19.72 -20.31
C MET A 219 3.37 -20.98 -21.15
N PHE A 220 2.28 -21.01 -21.92
CA PHE A 220 1.79 -22.23 -22.55
C PHE A 220 2.80 -22.83 -23.53
N ASP A 221 3.33 -22.01 -24.44
CA ASP A 221 4.44 -22.29 -25.33
C ASP A 221 5.05 -20.98 -25.87
N ASP A 222 6.16 -21.09 -26.58
CA ASP A 222 6.83 -19.97 -27.27
C ASP A 222 6.22 -19.76 -28.68
N SER A 223 4.93 -19.44 -28.70
CA SER A 223 4.14 -19.09 -29.89
C SER A 223 3.18 -17.94 -29.61
N ILE A 224 2.65 -17.31 -30.67
CA ILE A 224 1.63 -16.25 -30.50
C ILE A 224 0.36 -16.85 -29.88
N GLU A 225 -0.04 -18.04 -30.32
CA GLU A 225 -1.21 -18.76 -29.83
C GLU A 225 -1.10 -19.03 -28.32
N GLY A 226 0.03 -19.57 -27.85
CA GLY A 226 0.23 -19.83 -26.42
C GLY A 226 0.38 -18.57 -25.58
N ILE A 227 1.02 -17.52 -26.10
CA ILE A 227 1.09 -16.21 -25.43
C ILE A 227 -0.31 -15.64 -25.22
N PHE A 228 -1.17 -15.63 -26.25
CA PHE A 228 -2.52 -15.09 -26.15
C PHE A 228 -3.47 -15.98 -25.35
N GLU A 229 -3.31 -17.29 -25.37
CA GLU A 229 -4.08 -18.18 -24.49
C GLU A 229 -3.68 -17.96 -23.02
N THR A 230 -2.39 -17.77 -22.73
CA THR A 230 -1.91 -17.42 -21.39
C THR A 230 -2.46 -16.07 -20.94
N LEU A 231 -2.49 -15.07 -21.81
CA LEU A 231 -3.07 -13.75 -21.54
C LEU A 231 -4.57 -13.83 -21.23
N LYS A 232 -5.33 -14.59 -22.02
CA LYS A 232 -6.77 -14.84 -21.79
C LYS A 232 -7.00 -15.48 -20.42
N LYS A 233 -6.21 -16.49 -20.05
CA LYS A 233 -6.26 -17.13 -18.73
C LYS A 233 -5.96 -16.12 -17.62
N CYS A 234 -4.94 -15.28 -17.79
CA CYS A 234 -4.63 -14.21 -16.83
C CYS A 234 -5.80 -13.22 -16.67
N ALA A 235 -6.44 -12.81 -17.77
CA ALA A 235 -7.59 -11.92 -17.72
C ALA A 235 -8.79 -12.53 -16.98
N LEU A 236 -9.10 -13.81 -17.22
CA LEU A 236 -10.20 -14.51 -16.53
C LEU A 236 -9.94 -14.68 -15.04
N ILE A 237 -8.69 -14.95 -14.65
CA ILE A 237 -8.26 -15.02 -13.24
C ILE A 237 -8.35 -13.64 -12.58
N SER A 238 -7.77 -12.60 -13.20
CA SER A 238 -7.77 -11.24 -12.66
C SER A 238 -9.18 -10.69 -12.48
N LYS A 239 -10.10 -10.98 -13.42
CA LYS A 239 -11.51 -10.58 -13.33
C LYS A 239 -12.16 -11.02 -12.00
N ASN A 240 -11.73 -12.15 -11.46
CA ASN A 240 -12.25 -12.71 -10.21
C ASN A 240 -11.36 -12.41 -9.00
N ALA A 241 -10.56 -11.34 -9.05
CA ALA A 241 -9.69 -10.85 -7.99
C ALA A 241 -8.51 -11.74 -7.57
N GLY A 242 -8.06 -12.64 -8.48
CA GLY A 242 -6.87 -13.46 -8.28
C GLY A 242 -5.57 -12.69 -8.55
N GLY A 243 -4.59 -12.79 -7.64
CA GLY A 243 -3.22 -12.36 -7.90
C GLY A 243 -2.44 -13.41 -8.70
N ILE A 244 -1.60 -12.98 -9.64
CA ILE A 244 -0.96 -13.89 -10.61
C ILE A 244 0.55 -13.88 -10.46
N GLY A 245 1.17 -15.06 -10.41
CA GLY A 245 2.57 -15.28 -10.75
C GLY A 245 2.66 -15.97 -12.11
N LEU A 246 3.46 -15.45 -13.03
CA LEU A 246 3.62 -15.99 -14.38
C LEU A 246 5.10 -16.15 -14.69
N ASN A 247 5.56 -17.37 -14.98
CA ASN A 247 6.89 -17.57 -15.56
C ASN A 247 6.87 -17.44 -17.07
N ILE A 248 7.91 -16.81 -17.62
CA ILE A 248 8.07 -16.54 -19.06
C ILE A 248 9.41 -17.03 -19.60
N HIS A 249 10.10 -17.91 -18.86
CA HIS A 249 11.46 -18.38 -19.15
C HIS A 249 11.62 -19.03 -20.53
N CYS A 250 10.53 -19.57 -21.08
CA CYS A 250 10.53 -20.29 -22.36
C CYS A 250 10.40 -19.37 -23.58
N ILE A 251 10.03 -18.09 -23.42
CA ILE A 251 9.81 -17.18 -24.55
C ILE A 251 11.15 -16.75 -25.14
N ARG A 252 11.30 -16.82 -26.46
CA ARG A 252 12.54 -16.47 -27.14
C ARG A 252 12.93 -14.99 -26.96
N ALA A 253 14.23 -14.75 -26.85
CA ALA A 253 14.79 -13.41 -26.67
C ALA A 253 14.77 -12.56 -27.96
N THR A 254 15.04 -11.27 -27.81
CA THR A 254 15.17 -10.31 -28.92
C THR A 254 16.20 -10.78 -29.95
N GLY A 255 15.91 -10.62 -31.25
CA GLY A 255 16.80 -11.02 -32.34
C GLY A 255 16.83 -12.53 -32.64
N SER A 256 16.02 -13.34 -31.95
CA SER A 256 15.87 -14.76 -32.25
C SER A 256 15.08 -14.99 -33.54
N ALA A 257 15.48 -15.96 -34.35
CA ALA A 257 14.80 -16.26 -35.60
C ALA A 257 13.36 -16.78 -35.36
N ILE A 258 12.44 -16.39 -36.24
CA ILE A 258 11.07 -16.92 -36.26
C ILE A 258 10.91 -17.80 -37.50
N ALA A 259 10.93 -19.11 -37.28
CA ALA A 259 10.63 -20.09 -38.33
C ALA A 259 9.22 -19.82 -38.91
N GLY A 260 9.10 -19.87 -40.24
CA GLY A 260 7.85 -19.64 -40.97
C GLY A 260 7.64 -18.20 -41.46
N THR A 261 7.92 -17.18 -40.64
CA THR A 261 7.74 -15.76 -41.05
C THR A 261 9.01 -15.10 -41.60
N ASN A 262 10.17 -15.78 -41.46
CA ASN A 262 11.49 -15.24 -41.82
C ASN A 262 11.81 -13.89 -41.12
N GLY A 263 11.17 -13.64 -39.97
CA GLY A 263 11.37 -12.46 -39.15
C GLY A 263 12.27 -12.73 -37.94
N VAL A 264 12.56 -11.66 -37.20
CA VAL A 264 13.26 -11.71 -35.91
C VAL A 264 12.30 -11.37 -34.77
N SER A 265 12.46 -12.02 -33.63
CA SER A 265 11.69 -11.75 -32.42
C SER A 265 12.01 -10.37 -31.86
N ASN A 266 10.99 -9.67 -31.38
CA ASN A 266 11.14 -8.42 -30.64
C ASN A 266 11.36 -8.64 -29.12
N GLY A 267 11.49 -9.90 -28.69
CA GLY A 267 11.78 -10.29 -27.31
C GLY A 267 10.64 -10.09 -26.32
N LEU A 268 11.01 -10.05 -25.03
CA LEU A 268 10.06 -10.04 -23.92
C LEU A 268 9.29 -8.71 -23.77
N VAL A 269 9.94 -7.58 -24.04
CA VAL A 269 9.40 -6.25 -23.70
C VAL A 269 8.06 -5.95 -24.39
N PRO A 270 7.89 -6.14 -25.71
CA PRO A 270 6.61 -5.86 -26.37
C PRO A 270 5.49 -6.81 -25.91
N MET A 271 5.81 -8.08 -25.67
CA MET A 271 4.86 -9.04 -25.10
C MET A 271 4.38 -8.56 -23.74
N LEU A 272 5.29 -8.17 -22.85
CA LEU A 272 4.95 -7.73 -21.51
C LEU A 272 4.13 -6.44 -21.48
N ARG A 273 4.24 -5.58 -22.49
CA ARG A 273 3.34 -4.41 -22.62
C ARG A 273 1.89 -4.79 -22.84
N VAL A 274 1.64 -5.90 -23.53
CA VAL A 274 0.28 -6.45 -23.70
C VAL A 274 -0.24 -6.93 -22.35
N PHE A 275 0.56 -7.68 -21.59
CA PHE A 275 0.21 -8.12 -20.23
C PHE A 275 -0.01 -6.94 -19.28
N ASN A 276 0.83 -5.89 -19.35
CA ASN A 276 0.68 -4.67 -18.56
C ASN A 276 -0.65 -3.98 -18.86
N SER A 277 -1.00 -3.86 -20.14
CA SER A 277 -2.27 -3.25 -20.56
C SER A 277 -3.48 -4.07 -20.10
N ALA A 278 -3.38 -5.40 -20.16
CA ALA A 278 -4.42 -6.29 -19.68
C ALA A 278 -4.60 -6.20 -18.15
N ALA A 279 -3.50 -6.13 -17.38
CA ALA A 279 -3.55 -5.96 -15.93
C ALA A 279 -4.31 -4.68 -15.52
N ARG A 280 -4.08 -3.58 -16.26
CA ARG A 280 -4.79 -2.31 -16.06
C ARG A 280 -6.26 -2.37 -16.47
N TYR A 281 -6.56 -3.04 -17.58
CA TYR A 281 -7.91 -3.11 -18.13
C TYR A 281 -8.83 -3.96 -17.25
N VAL A 282 -8.33 -5.10 -16.76
CA VAL A 282 -9.08 -6.04 -15.92
C VAL A 282 -8.87 -5.72 -14.44
N ASP A 283 -9.29 -4.51 -14.05
CA ASP A 283 -9.30 -4.05 -12.66
C ASP A 283 -10.43 -4.78 -11.88
N GLN A 284 -10.09 -5.37 -10.75
CA GLN A 284 -10.84 -6.45 -10.13
C GLN A 284 -12.16 -5.93 -9.52
N GLY A 285 -13.28 -6.13 -10.23
CA GLY A 285 -14.63 -5.89 -9.70
C GLY A 285 -15.00 -4.43 -9.44
N GLY A 286 -14.53 -3.50 -10.28
CA GLY A 286 -14.86 -2.07 -10.20
C GLY A 286 -13.94 -1.28 -9.27
N ASN A 287 -12.62 -1.45 -9.44
CA ASN A 287 -11.55 -0.84 -8.63
C ASN A 287 -11.57 -1.25 -7.15
N LYS A 288 -12.15 -2.42 -6.81
CA LYS A 288 -12.00 -2.96 -5.44
C LYS A 288 -10.54 -3.32 -5.17
N ARG A 289 -9.80 -3.75 -6.19
CA ARG A 289 -8.37 -4.07 -6.13
C ARG A 289 -7.77 -4.06 -7.55
N PRO A 290 -6.67 -3.33 -7.82
CA PRO A 290 -6.01 -3.35 -9.13
C PRO A 290 -5.56 -4.76 -9.53
N GLY A 291 -5.66 -5.09 -10.82
CA GLY A 291 -5.05 -6.31 -11.37
C GLY A 291 -3.52 -6.28 -11.15
N ALA A 292 -2.96 -7.37 -10.64
CA ALA A 292 -1.55 -7.43 -10.23
C ALA A 292 -0.91 -8.75 -10.66
N PHE A 293 0.05 -8.68 -11.59
CA PHE A 293 0.78 -9.84 -12.10
C PHE A 293 2.26 -9.70 -11.74
N ALA A 294 2.85 -10.74 -11.15
CA ALA A 294 4.30 -10.88 -10.99
C ALA A 294 4.84 -11.75 -12.11
N ILE A 295 5.76 -11.20 -12.89
CA ILE A 295 6.43 -11.88 -13.99
C ILE A 295 7.76 -12.41 -13.48
N TYR A 296 8.00 -13.70 -13.66
CA TYR A 296 9.22 -14.38 -13.24
C TYR A 296 10.12 -14.70 -14.43
N LEU A 297 11.40 -14.36 -14.31
CA LEU A 297 12.44 -14.64 -15.31
C LEU A 297 13.69 -15.23 -14.65
N GLU A 298 14.32 -16.24 -15.25
CA GLU A 298 15.63 -16.74 -14.82
C GLU A 298 16.76 -15.83 -15.33
N PRO A 299 17.83 -15.58 -14.53
CA PRO A 299 18.85 -14.57 -14.84
C PRO A 299 19.78 -14.93 -16.00
N TRP A 300 19.70 -16.13 -16.57
CA TRP A 300 20.43 -16.48 -17.80
C TRP A 300 19.73 -15.99 -19.07
N HIS A 301 18.48 -15.55 -19.00
CA HIS A 301 17.75 -15.15 -20.20
C HIS A 301 18.39 -13.92 -20.88
N SER A 302 18.51 -13.92 -22.21
CA SER A 302 19.21 -12.83 -22.93
C SER A 302 18.58 -11.45 -22.76
N ASP A 303 17.25 -11.33 -22.65
CA ASP A 303 16.56 -10.04 -22.42
C ASP A 303 16.55 -9.60 -20.92
N ILE A 304 17.46 -10.10 -20.08
CA ILE A 304 17.43 -9.85 -18.63
C ILE A 304 17.65 -8.38 -18.27
N PHE A 305 18.51 -7.65 -18.99
CA PHE A 305 18.79 -6.24 -18.67
C PHE A 305 17.58 -5.34 -18.97
N GLU A 306 16.91 -5.59 -20.09
CA GLU A 306 15.67 -4.91 -20.48
C GLU A 306 14.56 -5.23 -19.47
N PHE A 307 14.45 -6.49 -19.06
CA PHE A 307 13.51 -6.92 -18.01
C PHE A 307 13.71 -6.14 -16.71
N LEU A 308 14.96 -5.97 -16.25
CA LEU A 308 15.29 -5.18 -15.05
C LEU A 308 14.95 -3.69 -15.20
N GLY A 309 14.82 -3.18 -16.42
CA GLY A 309 14.46 -1.80 -16.74
C GLY A 309 12.96 -1.49 -16.74
N LEU A 310 12.09 -2.51 -16.80
CA LEU A 310 10.66 -2.34 -17.10
C LEU A 310 9.89 -1.45 -16.11
N ARG A 311 10.29 -1.41 -14.84
CA ARG A 311 9.61 -0.61 -13.79
C ARG A 311 10.30 0.70 -13.47
N LYS A 312 11.42 1.03 -14.13
CA LYS A 312 12.12 2.30 -13.87
C LYS A 312 11.21 3.47 -14.20
N ASN A 313 11.27 4.51 -13.37
CA ASN A 313 10.43 5.70 -13.57
C ASN A 313 10.88 6.52 -14.79
N VAL A 314 12.16 6.46 -15.15
CA VAL A 314 12.77 7.23 -16.25
C VAL A 314 13.13 6.30 -17.43
N GLY A 315 13.07 6.87 -18.63
CA GLY A 315 13.45 6.25 -19.91
C GLY A 315 12.26 6.17 -20.88
N ASP A 316 12.39 5.40 -21.96
CA ASP A 316 11.37 5.31 -22.99
C ASP A 316 10.12 4.57 -22.48
N GLU A 317 8.94 5.19 -22.61
CA GLU A 317 7.65 4.61 -22.23
C GLU A 317 7.30 3.35 -23.02
N LEU A 318 7.82 3.20 -24.26
CA LEU A 318 7.64 1.99 -25.06
C LEU A 318 8.41 0.78 -24.52
N GLU A 319 9.27 0.99 -23.52
CA GLU A 319 10.07 -0.03 -22.85
C GLU A 319 9.70 -0.15 -21.36
N ARG A 320 8.51 0.31 -20.94
CA ARG A 320 8.07 0.27 -19.53
C ARG A 320 6.77 -0.50 -19.34
N CYS A 321 6.72 -1.23 -18.23
CA CYS A 321 5.58 -2.01 -17.76
C CYS A 321 5.41 -1.82 -16.24
N ARG A 322 4.96 -0.62 -15.82
CA ARG A 322 4.93 -0.22 -14.40
C ARG A 322 3.82 -0.86 -13.57
N ASP A 323 2.82 -1.45 -14.22
CA ASP A 323 1.69 -2.13 -13.57
C ASP A 323 1.99 -3.61 -13.32
N LEU A 324 3.05 -4.15 -13.94
CA LEU A 324 3.56 -5.51 -13.69
C LEU A 324 4.61 -5.50 -12.59
N PHE A 325 4.59 -6.50 -11.72
CA PHE A 325 5.68 -6.79 -10.77
C PHE A 325 6.69 -7.73 -11.42
N LEU A 326 7.94 -7.65 -10.98
CA LEU A 326 9.05 -8.41 -11.54
C LEU A 326 9.64 -9.29 -10.46
N GLY A 327 9.97 -10.53 -10.79
CA GLY A 327 10.66 -11.48 -9.92
C GLY A 327 11.75 -12.23 -10.67
N LEU A 328 12.85 -12.50 -9.99
CA LEU A 328 13.90 -13.37 -10.50
C LEU A 328 13.76 -14.76 -9.89
N TRP A 329 13.88 -15.77 -10.76
CA TRP A 329 13.92 -17.18 -10.40
C TRP A 329 15.38 -17.66 -10.53
N VAL A 330 16.11 -17.60 -9.42
CA VAL A 330 17.58 -17.57 -9.42
C VAL A 330 18.16 -18.96 -9.14
N PRO A 331 18.94 -19.56 -10.06
CA PRO A 331 19.70 -20.78 -9.78
C PRO A 331 20.89 -20.49 -8.85
N ASP A 332 21.26 -21.48 -8.04
CA ASP A 332 22.40 -21.44 -7.10
C ASP A 332 23.70 -21.11 -7.87
N LEU A 333 23.88 -21.68 -9.08
CA LEU A 333 25.03 -21.42 -9.96
C LEU A 333 25.26 -19.93 -10.26
N PHE A 334 24.19 -19.14 -10.46
CA PHE A 334 24.35 -17.70 -10.69
C PHE A 334 24.98 -17.01 -9.47
N MET A 335 24.50 -17.35 -8.27
CA MET A 335 25.01 -16.79 -7.03
C MET A 335 26.46 -17.21 -6.77
N GLU A 336 26.84 -18.44 -7.13
CA GLU A 336 28.22 -18.91 -7.07
C GLU A 336 29.13 -18.16 -8.04
N ARG A 337 28.69 -17.96 -9.28
CA ARG A 337 29.44 -17.18 -10.29
C ARG A 337 29.61 -15.71 -9.86
N VAL A 338 28.61 -15.11 -9.20
CA VAL A 338 28.71 -13.76 -8.63
C VAL A 338 29.73 -13.70 -7.49
N ARG A 339 29.69 -14.67 -6.56
CA ARG A 339 30.62 -14.77 -5.42
C ARG A 339 32.06 -14.90 -5.90
N ASP A 340 32.28 -15.82 -6.84
CA ASP A 340 33.61 -16.21 -7.34
C ASP A 340 34.13 -15.30 -8.48
N ASP A 341 33.37 -14.25 -8.85
CA ASP A 341 33.70 -13.31 -9.93
C ASP A 341 33.94 -13.98 -11.30
N LYS A 342 33.08 -14.95 -11.63
CA LYS A 342 33.15 -15.73 -12.88
C LYS A 342 32.25 -15.15 -13.97
N THR A 343 32.45 -15.65 -15.19
CA THR A 343 31.60 -15.34 -16.36
C THR A 343 30.19 -15.94 -16.18
N TRP A 344 29.20 -15.24 -16.71
CA TRP A 344 27.81 -15.66 -16.85
C TRP A 344 27.38 -15.54 -18.31
N SER A 345 26.85 -16.62 -18.87
CA SER A 345 26.38 -16.70 -20.25
C SER A 345 24.88 -16.37 -20.33
N LEU A 346 24.53 -15.40 -21.16
CA LEU A 346 23.17 -15.04 -21.49
C LEU A 346 22.69 -15.85 -22.70
N MET A 347 21.58 -16.58 -22.53
CA MET A 347 21.08 -17.56 -23.49
C MET A 347 19.64 -17.29 -23.89
N CYS A 348 19.31 -17.57 -25.14
CA CYS A 348 17.94 -17.60 -25.63
C CYS A 348 17.36 -19.02 -25.45
N PRO A 349 16.15 -19.18 -24.89
CA PRO A 349 15.57 -20.52 -24.68
C PRO A 349 15.29 -21.29 -25.98
N ALA A 350 15.15 -20.61 -27.13
CA ALA A 350 15.02 -21.27 -28.43
C ALA A 350 16.34 -21.92 -28.90
N GLU A 351 17.48 -21.36 -28.50
CA GLU A 351 18.82 -21.88 -28.80
C GLU A 351 19.33 -22.82 -27.73
N SER A 352 18.92 -22.62 -26.48
CA SER A 352 19.36 -23.37 -25.30
C SER A 352 18.14 -23.91 -24.52
N PRO A 353 17.36 -24.83 -25.12
CA PRO A 353 16.09 -25.29 -24.57
C PRO A 353 16.29 -26.16 -23.32
N GLY A 354 15.24 -26.25 -22.50
CA GLY A 354 15.19 -27.16 -21.35
C GLY A 354 15.81 -26.63 -20.06
N LEU A 355 16.55 -25.51 -20.07
CA LEU A 355 17.13 -24.93 -18.84
C LEU A 355 16.10 -24.64 -17.74
N HIS A 356 14.91 -24.18 -18.12
CA HIS A 356 13.82 -23.90 -17.19
C HIS A 356 13.05 -25.16 -16.75
N GLU A 357 13.34 -26.33 -17.32
CA GLU A 357 12.73 -27.62 -16.97
C GLU A 357 13.58 -28.42 -15.98
N VAL A 358 14.81 -27.99 -15.68
CA VAL A 358 15.76 -28.66 -14.79
C VAL A 358 16.27 -27.72 -13.70
N TRP A 359 16.80 -28.25 -12.60
CA TRP A 359 17.32 -27.48 -11.45
C TRP A 359 18.51 -28.21 -10.80
N GLY A 360 19.25 -27.52 -9.93
CA GLY A 360 20.43 -28.06 -9.24
C GLY A 360 21.51 -28.55 -10.19
N GLU A 361 22.13 -29.69 -9.86
CA GLU A 361 23.23 -30.28 -10.64
C GLU A 361 22.85 -30.56 -12.11
N GLU A 362 21.59 -30.91 -12.39
CA GLU A 362 21.13 -31.15 -13.74
C GLU A 362 21.08 -29.86 -14.57
N PHE A 363 20.64 -28.75 -13.94
CA PHE A 363 20.71 -27.43 -14.54
C PHE A 363 22.15 -27.01 -14.80
N GLU A 364 23.03 -27.17 -13.82
CA GLU A 364 24.45 -26.81 -13.94
C GLU A 364 25.12 -27.54 -15.10
N ARG A 365 24.93 -28.86 -15.20
CA ARG A 365 25.46 -29.68 -16.28
C ARG A 365 24.94 -29.23 -17.65
N LEU A 366 23.63 -28.99 -17.77
CA LEU A 366 23.02 -28.57 -19.04
C LEU A 366 23.48 -27.16 -19.44
N TYR A 367 23.56 -26.25 -18.48
CA TYR A 367 24.03 -24.88 -18.69
C TYR A 367 25.49 -24.86 -19.16
N MET A 368 26.38 -25.56 -18.46
CA MET A 368 27.80 -25.63 -18.83
C MET A 368 28.01 -26.31 -20.19
N LYS A 369 27.23 -27.36 -20.50
CA LYS A 369 27.23 -27.96 -21.84
C LYS A 369 26.90 -26.94 -22.94
N TYR A 370 25.91 -26.07 -22.73
CA TYR A 370 25.58 -25.02 -23.69
C TYR A 370 26.65 -23.91 -23.75
N GLU A 371 27.35 -23.63 -22.65
CA GLU A 371 28.55 -22.77 -22.69
C GLU A 371 29.66 -23.39 -23.56
N GLU A 372 29.94 -24.67 -23.41
CA GLU A 372 30.94 -25.42 -24.20
C GLU A 372 30.57 -25.52 -25.69
N GLU A 373 29.29 -25.72 -26.00
CA GLU A 373 28.77 -25.75 -27.37
C GLU A 373 28.70 -24.36 -28.05
N GLY A 374 29.00 -23.28 -27.32
CA GLY A 374 28.91 -21.91 -27.85
C GLY A 374 27.47 -21.42 -28.05
N ARG A 375 26.49 -22.02 -27.36
CA ARG A 375 25.04 -21.71 -27.48
C ARG A 375 24.64 -20.61 -26.51
N TYR A 376 25.30 -19.47 -26.61
CA TYR A 376 24.98 -18.26 -25.87
C TYR A 376 25.00 -17.04 -26.79
N ARG A 377 24.26 -16.00 -26.42
CA ARG A 377 24.21 -14.73 -27.15
C ARG A 377 25.29 -13.76 -26.69
N GLU A 378 25.55 -13.73 -25.39
CA GLU A 378 26.56 -12.87 -24.78
C GLU A 378 27.15 -13.54 -23.54
N GLN A 379 28.42 -13.28 -23.26
CA GLN A 379 29.08 -13.64 -22.01
C GLN A 379 29.49 -12.37 -21.26
N ILE A 380 29.09 -12.27 -20.00
CA ILE A 380 29.32 -11.11 -19.15
C ILE A 380 29.93 -11.52 -17.81
N PRO A 381 30.64 -10.64 -17.10
CA PRO A 381 30.95 -10.88 -15.69
C PRO A 381 29.65 -11.03 -14.89
N ALA A 382 29.52 -12.08 -14.07
CA ALA A 382 28.30 -12.32 -13.29
C ALA A 382 27.97 -11.12 -12.37
N ARG A 383 28.99 -10.44 -11.84
CA ARG A 383 28.84 -9.24 -11.01
C ARG A 383 28.21 -8.06 -11.76
N LYS A 384 28.42 -7.93 -13.07
CA LYS A 384 27.78 -6.89 -13.90
C LYS A 384 26.26 -7.02 -13.86
N LEU A 385 25.75 -8.24 -13.99
CA LEU A 385 24.31 -8.50 -13.88
C LEU A 385 23.82 -8.29 -12.45
N TRP A 386 24.58 -8.74 -11.45
CA TRP A 386 24.27 -8.51 -10.04
C TRP A 386 24.12 -7.02 -9.69
N GLU A 387 25.04 -6.18 -10.16
CA GLU A 387 24.97 -4.72 -9.97
C GLU A 387 23.69 -4.15 -10.60
N ALA A 388 23.31 -4.59 -11.80
CA ALA A 388 22.08 -4.15 -12.44
C ALA A 388 20.82 -4.55 -11.66
N ILE A 389 20.81 -5.77 -11.10
CA ILE A 389 19.73 -6.26 -10.23
C ILE A 389 19.60 -5.35 -9.00
N VAL A 390 20.71 -5.12 -8.29
CA VAL A 390 20.73 -4.27 -7.09
C VAL A 390 20.32 -2.83 -7.41
N CYS A 391 20.79 -2.27 -8.52
CA CYS A 391 20.37 -0.92 -8.95
C CYS A 391 18.86 -0.83 -9.20
N SER A 392 18.28 -1.83 -9.88
CA SER A 392 16.83 -1.88 -10.12
C SER A 392 16.04 -1.98 -8.81
N GLN A 393 16.53 -2.79 -7.85
CA GLN A 393 15.91 -2.94 -6.53
C GLN A 393 15.98 -1.66 -5.71
N ILE A 394 17.10 -0.93 -5.74
CA ILE A 394 17.24 0.36 -5.04
C ILE A 394 16.27 1.39 -5.63
N GLU A 395 16.12 1.43 -6.95
CA GLU A 395 15.26 2.39 -7.64
C GLU A 395 13.76 2.07 -7.53
N THR A 396 13.39 0.80 -7.57
CA THR A 396 11.98 0.37 -7.77
C THR A 396 11.43 -0.56 -6.70
N GLY A 397 12.28 -1.07 -5.81
CA GLY A 397 11.94 -2.07 -4.78
C GLY A 397 11.88 -3.52 -5.28
N VAL A 398 12.04 -3.75 -6.59
CA VAL A 398 11.99 -5.06 -7.27
C VAL A 398 13.11 -5.11 -8.35
N PRO A 399 13.45 -6.27 -8.95
CA PRO A 399 12.75 -7.55 -8.92
C PRO A 399 12.80 -8.24 -7.55
N TYR A 400 11.81 -9.08 -7.29
CA TYR A 400 11.83 -10.07 -6.22
C TYR A 400 12.99 -11.06 -6.41
N MET A 401 13.47 -11.67 -5.32
CA MET A 401 14.52 -12.69 -5.37
C MET A 401 14.00 -14.00 -4.80
N VAL A 402 13.84 -15.01 -5.65
CA VAL A 402 13.41 -16.35 -5.24
C VAL A 402 14.39 -17.39 -5.80
N TYR A 403 14.90 -18.27 -4.95
CA TYR A 403 15.97 -19.20 -5.29
C TYR A 403 15.40 -20.53 -5.80
N LYS A 404 15.53 -20.73 -7.12
CA LYS A 404 15.01 -21.87 -7.89
C LYS A 404 15.35 -23.21 -7.26
N ASP A 405 16.62 -23.42 -6.97
CA ASP A 405 17.11 -24.72 -6.54
C ASP A 405 16.69 -25.01 -5.10
N THR A 406 16.71 -24.01 -4.21
CA THR A 406 16.16 -24.16 -2.85
C THR A 406 14.68 -24.50 -2.88
N CYS A 407 13.89 -23.83 -3.73
CA CYS A 407 12.47 -24.09 -3.90
C CYS A 407 12.20 -25.52 -4.39
N ASN A 408 12.91 -25.98 -5.41
CA ASN A 408 12.71 -27.32 -5.99
C ASN A 408 13.22 -28.44 -5.08
N ARG A 409 14.41 -28.28 -4.49
CA ARG A 409 15.05 -29.26 -3.59
C ARG A 409 14.19 -29.57 -2.37
N LYS A 410 13.51 -28.53 -1.84
CA LYS A 410 12.78 -28.55 -0.56
C LYS A 410 11.27 -28.47 -0.72
N SER A 411 10.74 -28.84 -1.88
CA SER A 411 9.30 -28.92 -2.11
C SER A 411 8.78 -30.34 -1.93
N ASN A 412 7.65 -30.48 -1.26
CA ASN A 412 6.91 -31.75 -1.23
C ASN A 412 6.24 -32.08 -2.57
N GLN A 413 6.15 -31.13 -3.50
CA GLN A 413 5.65 -31.34 -4.86
C GLN A 413 6.76 -31.66 -5.87
N LYS A 414 8.01 -31.89 -5.43
CA LYS A 414 9.14 -32.14 -6.35
C LYS A 414 9.01 -33.40 -7.21
N ASN A 415 8.07 -34.29 -6.90
CA ASN A 415 7.72 -35.45 -7.72
C ASN A 415 6.88 -35.11 -8.96
N LEU A 416 6.35 -33.89 -9.08
CA LEU A 416 5.51 -33.47 -10.20
C LEU A 416 6.33 -32.96 -11.41
N GLY A 417 7.55 -32.50 -11.14
CA GLY A 417 8.41 -31.82 -12.11
C GLY A 417 9.02 -30.55 -11.52
N THR A 418 9.71 -29.79 -12.36
CA THR A 418 10.37 -28.54 -11.95
C THR A 418 9.35 -27.43 -11.73
N ILE A 419 9.40 -26.82 -10.55
CA ILE A 419 8.68 -25.61 -10.19
C ILE A 419 9.42 -24.41 -10.80
N LYS A 420 8.67 -23.56 -11.51
CA LYS A 420 9.23 -22.53 -12.38
C LYS A 420 9.07 -21.10 -11.85
N CYS A 421 8.18 -20.87 -10.90
CA CYS A 421 8.02 -19.55 -10.28
C CYS A 421 7.34 -19.64 -8.91
N SER A 422 7.23 -18.48 -8.27
CA SER A 422 6.33 -18.26 -7.14
C SER A 422 5.11 -17.45 -7.58
N ASN A 423 4.17 -17.21 -6.67
CA ASN A 423 3.04 -16.30 -6.87
C ASN A 423 3.41 -14.80 -6.80
N LEU A 424 2.39 -13.92 -6.83
CA LEU A 424 2.51 -12.46 -6.68
C LEU A 424 3.28 -12.01 -5.42
N CYS A 425 3.14 -12.73 -4.31
CA CYS A 425 3.67 -12.31 -3.00
C CYS A 425 4.89 -13.14 -2.52
N THR A 426 5.45 -13.99 -3.39
CA THR A 426 6.68 -14.78 -3.17
C THR A 426 6.61 -15.90 -2.10
N GLU A 427 5.44 -16.16 -1.51
CA GLU A 427 5.26 -17.15 -0.45
C GLU A 427 4.80 -18.54 -0.94
N ILE A 428 4.23 -18.62 -2.15
CA ILE A 428 3.69 -19.87 -2.71
C ILE A 428 4.64 -20.45 -3.76
N VAL A 429 5.10 -21.66 -3.49
CA VAL A 429 5.96 -22.44 -4.37
C VAL A 429 5.22 -23.73 -4.74
N GLU A 430 4.43 -23.65 -5.80
CA GLU A 430 3.60 -24.74 -6.31
C GLU A 430 3.96 -25.05 -7.76
N TYR A 431 3.85 -26.32 -8.14
CA TYR A 431 4.05 -26.76 -9.52
C TYR A 431 2.99 -26.18 -10.47
N SER A 432 3.43 -25.75 -11.65
CA SER A 432 2.55 -25.30 -12.73
C SER A 432 3.08 -25.73 -14.09
N SER A 433 2.17 -26.04 -15.00
CA SER A 433 2.47 -26.45 -16.38
C SER A 433 1.45 -25.84 -17.34
N PRO A 434 1.61 -25.99 -18.66
CA PRO A 434 0.58 -25.55 -19.61
C PRO A 434 -0.82 -26.14 -19.34
N LYS A 435 -0.88 -27.32 -18.68
CA LYS A 435 -2.12 -28.03 -18.33
C LYS A 435 -2.60 -27.77 -16.90
N GLU A 436 -1.76 -27.21 -16.04
CA GLU A 436 -2.02 -27.05 -14.60
C GLU A 436 -1.67 -25.64 -14.15
N ILE A 437 -2.67 -24.93 -13.65
CA ILE A 437 -2.47 -23.62 -13.03
C ILE A 437 -2.63 -23.79 -11.54
N ALA A 438 -1.53 -23.61 -10.80
CA ALA A 438 -1.52 -23.78 -9.36
C ALA A 438 -2.41 -22.73 -8.66
N VAL A 439 -2.99 -23.10 -7.52
CA VAL A 439 -4.01 -22.32 -6.81
C VAL A 439 -3.78 -22.38 -5.32
N CYS A 440 -3.65 -21.22 -4.69
CA CYS A 440 -3.47 -21.17 -3.25
C CYS A 440 -4.72 -20.72 -2.46
N ASN A 441 -5.01 -21.47 -1.39
CA ASN A 441 -6.11 -21.24 -0.45
C ASN A 441 -5.51 -20.83 0.90
N LEU A 442 -5.80 -19.60 1.35
CA LEU A 442 -5.02 -18.91 2.37
C LEU A 442 -5.83 -18.54 3.62
N ALA A 443 -5.23 -18.72 4.80
CA ALA A 443 -5.74 -18.22 6.08
C ALA A 443 -4.61 -17.93 7.06
N SER A 444 -4.80 -16.94 7.94
CA SER A 444 -3.77 -16.48 8.88
C SER A 444 -4.22 -16.58 10.34
N ILE A 445 -3.34 -17.09 11.20
CA ILE A 445 -3.55 -17.23 12.64
C ILE A 445 -3.07 -15.96 13.37
N ALA A 446 -3.85 -15.44 14.32
CA ALA A 446 -3.52 -14.24 15.08
C ALA A 446 -2.69 -14.57 16.33
N LEU A 447 -1.36 -14.50 16.22
CA LEU A 447 -0.43 -14.97 17.25
C LEU A 447 -0.54 -14.23 18.58
N SER A 448 -0.88 -12.95 18.54
CA SER A 448 -1.08 -12.12 19.74
C SER A 448 -2.15 -12.66 20.69
N ARG A 449 -3.09 -13.47 20.20
CA ARG A 449 -4.18 -14.04 21.01
C ARG A 449 -3.76 -15.22 21.89
N PHE A 450 -2.60 -15.81 21.62
CA PHE A 450 -2.08 -16.96 22.35
C PHE A 450 -1.15 -16.57 23.51
N VAL A 451 -0.92 -15.27 23.70
CA VAL A 451 -0.18 -14.76 24.86
C VAL A 451 -1.14 -14.59 26.04
N THR A 452 -0.84 -15.24 27.16
CA THR A 452 -1.63 -15.16 28.40
C THR A 452 -1.27 -13.93 29.23
N GLU A 453 -2.07 -13.62 30.26
CA GLU A 453 -1.80 -12.50 31.17
C GLU A 453 -0.50 -12.69 31.97
N GLU A 454 -0.15 -13.95 32.25
CA GLU A 454 1.11 -14.36 32.88
C GLU A 454 2.33 -14.27 31.94
N ARG A 455 2.14 -13.75 30.72
CA ARG A 455 3.17 -13.64 29.68
C ARG A 455 3.77 -15.00 29.30
N THR A 456 2.91 -16.01 29.22
CA THR A 456 3.24 -17.31 28.63
C THR A 456 2.57 -17.47 27.27
N PHE A 457 3.09 -18.37 26.44
CA PHE A 457 2.52 -18.64 25.12
C PHE A 457 1.82 -20.01 25.12
N ASP A 458 0.55 -20.03 24.76
CA ASP A 458 -0.31 -21.23 24.80
C ASP A 458 -0.11 -22.13 23.57
N PHE A 459 0.81 -23.09 23.69
CA PHE A 459 1.24 -23.98 22.61
C PHE A 459 0.38 -25.25 22.40
N GLU A 460 0.13 -26.05 23.45
CA GLU A 460 0.04 -27.51 23.27
C GLU A 460 -1.14 -28.21 23.95
N ALA A 461 -2.00 -28.96 23.28
CA ALA A 461 -3.09 -29.74 23.91
C ALA A 461 -2.67 -30.58 25.15
N LEU A 462 -3.51 -30.66 26.20
CA LEU A 462 -3.57 -31.83 27.08
C LEU A 462 -5.01 -32.36 27.11
N ARG A 463 -5.17 -33.63 26.76
CA ARG A 463 -6.42 -34.38 26.90
C ARG A 463 -6.15 -35.50 27.89
N GLN A 464 -6.86 -35.51 29.02
CA GLN A 464 -7.17 -36.76 29.72
C GLN A 464 -8.67 -36.76 30.01
N TYR A 465 -9.36 -37.78 29.50
CA TYR A 465 -10.70 -38.14 29.93
C TYR A 465 -10.61 -38.62 31.39
N CYS A 466 -11.35 -37.98 32.29
CA CYS A 466 -11.86 -38.62 33.50
C CYS A 466 -13.35 -38.26 33.59
N ILE A 467 -14.16 -39.32 33.65
CA ILE A 467 -15.53 -39.24 34.12
C ILE A 467 -15.40 -38.77 35.58
N ASP A 468 -16.08 -37.67 35.88
CA ASP A 468 -16.21 -37.02 37.19
C ASP A 468 -15.14 -35.95 37.55
N PHE A 469 -15.64 -34.69 37.61
CA PHE A 469 -15.02 -33.41 38.00
C PHE A 469 -14.17 -32.64 36.96
N TYR A 470 -14.67 -31.46 36.58
CA TYR A 470 -14.40 -30.72 35.33
C TYR A 470 -13.22 -29.74 35.41
N TYR A 471 -12.09 -30.06 34.77
CA TYR A 471 -11.16 -29.10 34.17
C TYR A 471 -10.66 -29.66 32.83
N MET A 472 -11.04 -29.03 31.72
CA MET A 472 -10.55 -29.38 30.38
C MET A 472 -9.56 -28.30 29.90
N ILE A 473 -8.24 -28.55 30.02
CA ILE A 473 -7.20 -27.67 29.47
C ILE A 473 -7.09 -27.92 27.95
N VAL A 474 -7.94 -27.25 27.17
CA VAL A 474 -7.82 -27.21 25.71
C VAL A 474 -6.83 -26.11 25.32
N LYS A 475 -5.54 -26.43 25.26
CA LYS A 475 -4.51 -25.51 24.73
C LYS A 475 -4.75 -25.24 23.23
N LYS A 476 -4.61 -23.98 22.83
CA LYS A 476 -5.41 -23.39 21.73
C LYS A 476 -4.76 -23.38 20.34
N LEU A 477 -3.45 -23.12 20.20
CA LEU A 477 -2.82 -22.92 18.88
C LEU A 477 -2.92 -24.16 17.98
N PHE A 478 -2.58 -25.32 18.54
CA PHE A 478 -2.69 -26.60 17.86
C PHE A 478 -4.12 -26.85 17.35
N GLN A 479 -5.14 -26.74 18.21
CA GLN A 479 -6.53 -26.99 17.83
C GLN A 479 -7.05 -26.01 16.78
N ILE A 480 -6.73 -24.72 16.92
CA ILE A 480 -7.10 -23.71 15.93
C ILE A 480 -6.46 -24.02 14.59
N THR A 481 -5.19 -24.42 14.57
CA THR A 481 -4.51 -24.80 13.33
C THR A 481 -5.20 -25.97 12.64
N LYS A 482 -5.60 -27.02 13.40
CA LYS A 482 -6.36 -28.15 12.84
C LYS A 482 -7.68 -27.71 12.21
N VAL A 483 -8.39 -26.77 12.85
CA VAL A 483 -9.63 -26.19 12.28
C VAL A 483 -9.33 -25.41 11.01
N VAL A 484 -8.28 -24.60 10.98
CA VAL A 484 -7.87 -23.85 9.79
C VAL A 484 -7.53 -24.81 8.64
N THR A 485 -6.75 -25.87 8.88
CA THR A 485 -6.45 -26.91 7.88
C THR A 485 -7.72 -27.51 7.29
N LYS A 486 -8.67 -27.91 8.15
CA LYS A 486 -9.95 -28.48 7.72
C LYS A 486 -10.80 -27.49 6.91
N ASN A 487 -10.80 -26.21 7.31
CA ASN A 487 -11.52 -25.17 6.59
C ASN A 487 -10.92 -24.91 5.21
N LEU A 488 -9.59 -24.77 5.10
CA LEU A 488 -8.91 -24.57 3.82
C LEU A 488 -9.10 -25.77 2.89
N ASN A 489 -9.09 -27.00 3.41
CA ASN A 489 -9.39 -28.18 2.60
C ASN A 489 -10.84 -28.18 2.07
N LYS A 490 -11.82 -27.71 2.85
CA LYS A 490 -13.21 -27.54 2.37
C LYS A 490 -13.34 -26.47 1.29
N ILE A 491 -12.53 -25.40 1.37
CA ILE A 491 -12.51 -24.35 0.35
C ILE A 491 -12.15 -24.91 -1.02
N ILE A 492 -11.18 -25.84 -1.11
CA ILE A 492 -10.80 -26.50 -2.37
C ILE A 492 -12.02 -27.10 -3.08
N ASP A 493 -12.95 -27.69 -2.32
CA ASP A 493 -14.12 -28.35 -2.91
C ASP A 493 -15.28 -27.41 -3.21
N ARG A 494 -15.39 -26.30 -2.48
CA ARG A 494 -16.48 -25.32 -2.61
C ARG A 494 -16.12 -24.11 -3.48
N ASN A 495 -14.87 -23.98 -3.89
CA ASN A 495 -14.37 -22.85 -4.68
C ASN A 495 -14.96 -22.87 -6.10
N HIS A 496 -15.29 -21.69 -6.62
CA HIS A 496 -15.55 -21.50 -8.04
C HIS A 496 -14.24 -21.19 -8.76
N TYR A 497 -13.85 -22.08 -9.67
CA TYR A 497 -12.62 -21.94 -10.44
C TYR A 497 -12.84 -21.12 -11.72
N PRO A 498 -12.03 -20.08 -11.98
CA PRO A 498 -12.22 -19.21 -13.14
C PRO A 498 -11.87 -19.90 -14.47
N VAL A 499 -10.96 -20.89 -14.43
CA VAL A 499 -10.52 -21.67 -15.60
C VAL A 499 -10.32 -23.15 -15.22
N PRO A 500 -10.58 -24.12 -16.11
CA PRO A 500 -10.54 -25.55 -15.77
C PRO A 500 -9.20 -26.05 -15.21
N GLU A 501 -8.08 -25.52 -15.70
CA GLU A 501 -6.73 -25.92 -15.27
C GLU A 501 -6.47 -25.58 -13.79
N THR A 502 -7.16 -24.56 -13.27
CA THR A 502 -7.09 -24.20 -11.84
C THR A 502 -7.83 -25.20 -10.97
N GLU A 503 -8.97 -25.72 -11.44
CA GLU A 503 -9.69 -26.78 -10.73
C GLU A 503 -8.92 -28.08 -10.77
N PHE A 504 -8.41 -28.45 -11.95
CA PHE A 504 -7.63 -29.66 -12.15
C PHE A 504 -6.42 -29.72 -11.21
N SER A 505 -5.57 -28.69 -11.19
CA SER A 505 -4.41 -28.63 -10.30
C SER A 505 -4.81 -28.67 -8.82
N ASN A 506 -5.77 -27.85 -8.40
CA ASN A 506 -6.14 -27.75 -6.99
C ASN A 506 -6.80 -29.04 -6.46
N LYS A 507 -7.57 -29.76 -7.29
CA LYS A 507 -8.17 -31.04 -6.90
C LYS A 507 -7.14 -32.18 -6.85
N ARG A 508 -6.16 -32.16 -7.74
CA ARG A 508 -5.10 -33.17 -7.88
C ARG A 508 -4.06 -33.13 -6.75
N HIS A 509 -3.65 -31.94 -6.32
CA HIS A 509 -2.59 -31.76 -5.33
C HIS A 509 -3.09 -31.23 -3.98
N ARG A 510 -4.24 -30.55 -3.98
CA ARG A 510 -4.92 -30.01 -2.79
C ARG A 510 -4.03 -29.13 -1.88
N PRO A 511 -3.21 -28.20 -2.40
CA PRO A 511 -2.37 -27.36 -1.56
C PRO A 511 -3.20 -26.34 -0.76
N ILE A 512 -2.71 -26.04 0.45
CA ILE A 512 -3.21 -24.96 1.30
C ILE A 512 -2.04 -24.14 1.84
N GLY A 513 -2.30 -22.89 2.20
CA GLY A 513 -1.30 -21.99 2.79
C GLY A 513 -1.78 -21.37 4.10
N ILE A 514 -1.33 -21.93 5.21
CA ILE A 514 -1.54 -21.39 6.54
C ILE A 514 -0.40 -20.42 6.85
N GLY A 515 -0.78 -19.17 7.13
CA GLY A 515 0.13 -18.13 7.58
C GLY A 515 -0.16 -17.67 9.01
N VAL A 516 0.54 -16.63 9.42
CA VAL A 516 0.37 -15.99 10.72
C VAL A 516 0.25 -14.48 10.55
N GLN A 517 -0.20 -13.81 11.59
CA GLN A 517 -0.15 -12.35 11.73
C GLN A 517 0.10 -11.97 13.19
N GLY A 518 0.62 -10.78 13.41
CA GLY A 518 0.91 -10.27 14.75
C GLY A 518 2.05 -11.00 15.47
N LEU A 519 3.09 -11.44 14.74
CA LEU A 519 4.29 -12.00 15.36
C LEU A 519 5.00 -10.95 16.23
N ALA A 520 5.15 -9.73 15.71
CA ALA A 520 5.72 -8.61 16.47
C ALA A 520 4.89 -8.28 17.71
N ASP A 521 3.55 -8.29 17.60
CA ASP A 521 2.66 -8.11 18.75
C ASP A 521 2.88 -9.19 19.81
N ALA A 522 2.97 -10.46 19.41
CA ALA A 522 3.20 -11.57 20.33
C ALA A 522 4.55 -11.41 21.06
N PHE A 523 5.61 -11.05 20.36
CA PHE A 523 6.92 -10.78 20.98
C PHE A 523 6.86 -9.61 21.96
N ILE A 524 6.19 -8.51 21.61
CA ILE A 524 6.03 -7.36 22.49
C ILE A 524 5.26 -7.74 23.76
N LEU A 525 4.15 -8.47 23.63
CA LEU A 525 3.35 -8.93 24.76
C LEU A 525 4.14 -9.88 25.69
N MET A 526 5.00 -10.72 25.12
CA MET A 526 5.92 -11.60 25.85
C MET A 526 7.15 -10.85 26.42
N ARG A 527 7.34 -9.57 26.10
CA ARG A 527 8.52 -8.76 26.46
C ARG A 527 9.82 -9.26 25.85
N TYR A 528 9.76 -9.82 24.64
CA TYR A 528 10.92 -10.29 23.90
C TYR A 528 11.28 -9.30 22.79
N PRO A 529 12.45 -8.62 22.85
CA PRO A 529 12.97 -7.90 21.70
C PRO A 529 13.03 -8.80 20.48
N PHE A 530 12.70 -8.29 19.30
CA PHE A 530 12.49 -9.09 18.09
C PHE A 530 13.69 -9.98 17.72
N ILE A 531 14.91 -9.47 17.93
CA ILE A 531 16.17 -10.17 17.63
C ILE A 531 16.74 -10.97 18.82
N SER A 532 16.01 -11.08 19.93
CA SER A 532 16.46 -11.79 21.12
C SER A 532 16.43 -13.30 20.94
N GLU A 533 17.26 -14.01 21.71
CA GLU A 533 17.27 -15.48 21.74
C GLU A 533 15.91 -16.07 22.13
N LYS A 534 15.22 -15.44 23.08
CA LYS A 534 13.87 -15.84 23.50
C LYS A 534 12.85 -15.69 22.37
N ALA A 535 12.91 -14.62 21.58
CA ALA A 535 12.06 -14.45 20.41
C ALA A 535 12.37 -15.49 19.32
N ARG A 536 13.65 -15.81 19.12
CA ARG A 536 14.10 -16.83 18.16
C ARG A 536 13.60 -18.23 18.53
N ASP A 537 13.68 -18.60 19.81
CA ASP A 537 13.14 -19.87 20.32
C ASP A 537 11.61 -19.92 20.17
N LEU A 538 10.91 -18.88 20.65
CA LEU A 538 9.46 -18.79 20.53
C LEU A 538 8.99 -18.89 19.07
N ASN A 539 9.69 -18.23 18.14
CA ASN A 539 9.43 -18.34 16.71
C ASN A 539 9.50 -19.79 16.22
N LYS A 540 10.56 -20.53 16.56
CA LYS A 540 10.70 -21.95 16.18
C LYS A 540 9.53 -22.76 16.71
N ARG A 541 9.20 -22.63 18.00
CA ARG A 541 8.13 -23.38 18.67
C ARG A 541 6.74 -23.09 18.11
N ILE A 542 6.47 -21.85 17.71
CA ILE A 542 5.20 -21.46 17.07
C ILE A 542 5.05 -22.18 15.74
N PHE A 543 6.05 -22.08 14.87
CA PHE A 543 5.98 -22.69 13.54
C PHE A 543 6.06 -24.21 13.57
N GLU A 544 6.77 -24.78 14.54
CA GLU A 544 6.79 -26.21 14.80
C GLU A 544 5.38 -26.72 15.15
N THR A 545 4.69 -26.03 16.06
CA THR A 545 3.31 -26.35 16.45
C THR A 545 2.33 -26.26 15.29
N ILE A 546 2.40 -25.18 14.51
CA ILE A 546 1.51 -24.97 13.37
C ILE A 546 1.73 -26.07 12.32
N TYR A 547 2.99 -26.41 12.02
CA TYR A 547 3.30 -27.44 11.04
C TYR A 547 2.85 -28.83 11.50
N TYR A 548 3.13 -29.18 12.77
CA TYR A 548 2.73 -30.45 13.36
C TYR A 548 1.19 -30.62 13.36
N ALA A 549 0.47 -29.59 13.83
CA ALA A 549 -1.00 -29.58 13.84
C ALA A 549 -1.61 -29.69 12.44
N ALA A 550 -1.04 -28.98 11.46
CA ALA A 550 -1.53 -29.01 10.09
C ALA A 550 -1.32 -30.38 9.43
N LEU A 551 -0.16 -31.01 9.65
CA LEU A 551 0.11 -32.37 9.18
C LEU A 551 -0.84 -33.37 9.82
N GLU A 552 -1.05 -33.29 11.13
CA GLU A 552 -1.97 -34.22 11.81
C GLU A 552 -3.41 -34.07 11.29
N ALA A 553 -3.92 -32.83 11.18
CA ALA A 553 -5.26 -32.62 10.61
C ALA A 553 -5.36 -33.07 9.15
N SER A 554 -4.29 -32.93 8.35
CA SER A 554 -4.27 -33.42 6.98
C SER A 554 -4.22 -34.95 6.91
N CYS A 555 -3.55 -35.60 7.87
CA CYS A 555 -3.53 -37.05 8.02
C CYS A 555 -4.90 -37.61 8.45
N GLU A 556 -5.57 -36.96 9.41
CA GLU A 556 -6.97 -37.29 9.79
C GLU A 556 -7.93 -37.18 8.60
N LEU A 557 -7.75 -36.16 7.75
CA LEU A 557 -8.54 -36.03 6.54
C LEU A 557 -8.22 -37.10 5.50
N ALA A 558 -6.97 -37.56 5.44
CA ALA A 558 -6.57 -38.63 4.54
C ALA A 558 -7.12 -39.99 4.98
N GLU A 559 -7.20 -40.25 6.28
CA GLU A 559 -7.85 -41.44 6.83
C GLU A 559 -9.34 -41.51 6.44
N LEU A 560 -10.02 -40.36 6.40
CA LEU A 560 -11.44 -40.29 6.06
C LEU A 560 -11.73 -40.30 4.55
N TYR A 561 -10.89 -39.63 3.75
CA TYR A 561 -11.18 -39.34 2.34
C TYR A 561 -10.12 -39.85 1.36
N GLY A 562 -9.10 -40.56 1.85
CA GLY A 562 -7.89 -40.92 1.12
C GLY A 562 -6.89 -39.75 1.01
N PRO A 563 -5.61 -40.03 0.72
CA PRO A 563 -4.62 -38.99 0.41
C PRO A 563 -4.97 -38.21 -0.87
N TYR A 564 -4.26 -37.12 -1.15
CA TYR A 564 -4.38 -36.44 -2.45
C TYR A 564 -3.80 -37.32 -3.58
N GLU A 565 -4.27 -37.12 -4.81
CA GLU A 565 -4.02 -38.02 -5.96
C GLU A 565 -2.52 -38.26 -6.21
N THR A 566 -1.70 -37.22 -6.05
CA THR A 566 -0.26 -37.24 -6.33
C THR A 566 0.61 -37.44 -5.09
N TYR A 567 0.05 -38.04 -4.03
CA TYR A 567 0.76 -38.32 -2.79
C TYR A 567 1.88 -39.35 -3.00
N HIS A 568 1.62 -40.42 -3.73
CA HIS A 568 2.62 -41.46 -3.96
C HIS A 568 3.82 -40.91 -4.75
N GLY A 569 5.02 -41.13 -4.23
CA GLY A 569 6.27 -40.60 -4.80
C GLY A 569 6.70 -39.24 -4.23
N SER A 570 5.80 -38.51 -3.57
CA SER A 570 6.15 -37.29 -2.84
C SER A 570 7.09 -37.58 -1.66
N PRO A 571 7.91 -36.60 -1.21
CA PRO A 571 8.76 -36.77 -0.05
C PRO A 571 8.04 -37.24 1.23
N VAL A 572 6.88 -36.66 1.54
CA VAL A 572 6.11 -37.07 2.73
C VAL A 572 5.67 -38.53 2.65
N SER A 573 5.40 -39.07 1.46
CA SER A 573 5.10 -40.50 1.27
C SER A 573 6.29 -41.42 1.55
N LYS A 574 7.50 -40.87 1.52
CA LYS A 574 8.76 -41.54 1.90
C LYS A 574 9.15 -41.23 3.35
N GLY A 575 8.25 -40.64 4.13
CA GLY A 575 8.49 -40.23 5.50
C GLY A 575 9.38 -39.00 5.65
N ILE A 576 9.67 -38.24 4.58
CA ILE A 576 10.53 -37.04 4.61
C ILE A 576 9.65 -35.80 4.80
N LEU A 577 9.81 -35.12 5.93
CA LEU A 577 9.10 -33.89 6.27
C LEU A 577 9.94 -32.65 5.93
N GLN A 578 9.34 -31.46 6.04
CA GLN A 578 9.99 -30.24 5.59
C GLN A 578 11.35 -30.01 6.26
N PHE A 579 11.44 -30.14 7.58
CA PHE A 579 12.67 -29.89 8.32
C PHE A 579 13.80 -30.89 8.00
N ASP A 580 13.47 -32.11 7.55
CA ASP A 580 14.47 -33.07 7.07
C ASP A 580 15.16 -32.54 5.80
N MET A 581 14.42 -31.87 4.91
CA MET A 581 14.99 -31.23 3.71
C MET A 581 15.84 -29.99 4.02
N TRP A 582 15.87 -29.57 5.28
CA TRP A 582 16.72 -28.50 5.78
C TRP A 582 17.85 -29.00 6.67
N ASP A 583 17.95 -30.32 6.88
CA ASP A 583 18.88 -30.94 7.83
C ASP A 583 18.73 -30.34 9.25
N VAL A 584 17.48 -30.09 9.67
CA VAL A 584 17.15 -29.52 10.98
C VAL A 584 16.46 -30.56 11.83
N THR A 585 16.99 -30.82 13.02
CA THR A 585 16.29 -31.56 14.08
C THR A 585 15.29 -30.64 14.78
N PRO A 586 13.99 -30.97 14.83
CA PRO A 586 12.99 -30.19 15.56
C PRO A 586 13.21 -30.28 17.08
N SER A 587 12.48 -29.47 17.86
CA SER A 587 12.51 -29.60 19.32
C SER A 587 11.80 -30.87 19.80
N ASP A 588 11.90 -31.16 21.08
CA ASP A 588 11.19 -32.25 21.76
C ASP A 588 9.73 -31.90 22.11
N GLN A 589 9.24 -30.73 21.66
CA GLN A 589 7.89 -30.27 21.97
C GLN A 589 6.78 -31.17 21.40
N TRP A 590 7.02 -31.82 20.26
CA TRP A 590 6.02 -32.66 19.59
C TRP A 590 6.60 -34.03 19.18
N ASP A 591 5.77 -35.07 19.28
CA ASP A 591 6.16 -36.43 18.87
C ASP A 591 6.07 -36.63 17.35
N TRP A 592 7.13 -36.18 16.68
CA TRP A 592 7.30 -36.33 15.23
C TRP A 592 7.39 -37.78 14.79
N LYS A 593 7.80 -38.71 15.65
CA LYS A 593 7.92 -40.13 15.31
C LYS A 593 6.54 -40.75 15.13
N THR A 594 5.67 -40.59 16.13
CA THR A 594 4.29 -41.07 16.06
C THR A 594 3.53 -40.43 14.89
N LEU A 595 3.74 -39.15 14.62
CA LEU A 595 3.12 -38.49 13.46
C LEU A 595 3.61 -39.09 12.13
N ARG A 596 4.90 -39.39 11.98
CA ARG A 596 5.41 -40.08 10.77
C ARG A 596 4.79 -41.46 10.60
N GLU A 597 4.61 -42.23 11.67
CA GLU A 597 3.96 -43.54 11.62
C GLU A 597 2.50 -43.42 11.16
N LYS A 598 1.75 -42.42 11.66
CA LYS A 598 0.39 -42.11 11.19
C LYS A 598 0.36 -41.73 9.71
N ILE A 599 1.28 -40.86 9.27
CA ILE A 599 1.40 -40.43 7.87
C ILE A 599 1.78 -41.61 6.96
N ALA A 600 2.69 -42.48 7.40
CA ALA A 600 3.07 -43.66 6.63
C ALA A 600 1.87 -44.61 6.40
N LYS A 601 0.99 -44.74 7.41
CA LYS A 601 -0.22 -45.57 7.33
C LYS A 601 -1.33 -44.94 6.48
N ASN A 602 -1.66 -43.67 6.72
CA ASN A 602 -2.88 -43.05 6.21
C ASN A 602 -2.63 -42.05 5.06
N GLY A 603 -1.39 -41.59 4.89
CA GLY A 603 -1.04 -40.45 4.04
C GLY A 603 -1.49 -39.10 4.60
N ILE A 604 -1.47 -38.08 3.75
CA ILE A 604 -2.00 -36.74 4.05
C ILE A 604 -2.90 -36.25 2.91
N ARG A 605 -3.88 -35.40 3.23
CA ARG A 605 -4.89 -34.92 2.28
C ARG A 605 -4.42 -33.74 1.43
N ASN A 606 -3.36 -33.05 1.83
CA ASN A 606 -2.91 -31.79 1.21
C ASN A 606 -1.40 -31.87 0.92
N SER A 607 -0.96 -31.54 -0.30
CA SER A 607 0.46 -31.62 -0.68
C SER A 607 1.34 -30.58 0.03
N LEU A 608 0.79 -29.40 0.32
CA LEU A 608 1.47 -28.28 0.98
C LEU A 608 0.52 -27.67 2.02
N LEU A 609 1.08 -27.11 3.09
CA LEU A 609 0.30 -26.72 4.27
C LEU A 609 0.56 -25.28 4.75
N ILE A 610 1.82 -24.84 4.77
CA ILE A 610 2.24 -23.62 5.47
C ILE A 610 2.85 -22.64 4.47
N ALA A 611 2.34 -21.41 4.44
CA ALA A 611 2.86 -20.33 3.61
C ALA A 611 2.51 -18.96 4.23
N PRO A 612 3.41 -18.38 5.05
CA PRO A 612 3.19 -17.08 5.67
C PRO A 612 3.10 -15.96 4.62
N MET A 613 1.88 -15.50 4.35
CA MET A 613 1.60 -14.46 3.37
C MET A 613 1.66 -13.04 3.98
N PRO A 614 1.76 -11.99 3.16
CA PRO A 614 1.45 -10.63 3.59
C PRO A 614 -0.01 -10.50 4.02
N THR A 615 -0.26 -9.93 5.21
CA THR A 615 -1.60 -9.83 5.80
C THR A 615 -2.13 -8.40 5.86
N ALA A 616 -1.72 -7.52 4.93
CA ALA A 616 -1.99 -6.07 4.96
C ALA A 616 -3.43 -5.69 5.35
N SER A 617 -4.44 -6.28 4.68
CA SER A 617 -5.84 -5.97 4.97
C SER A 617 -6.37 -6.71 6.20
N THR A 618 -6.06 -7.99 6.35
CA THR A 618 -6.62 -8.86 7.39
C THR A 618 -6.02 -8.59 8.77
N ALA A 619 -4.74 -8.26 8.86
CA ALA A 619 -4.10 -7.80 10.09
C ALA A 619 -4.65 -6.44 10.52
N GLN A 620 -4.92 -5.53 9.58
CA GLN A 620 -5.61 -4.28 9.89
C GLN A 620 -7.02 -4.51 10.47
N ILE A 621 -7.78 -5.47 9.93
CA ILE A 621 -9.12 -5.81 10.46
C ILE A 621 -9.01 -6.32 11.90
N LEU A 622 -8.05 -7.22 12.17
CA LEU A 622 -7.86 -7.78 13.52
C LEU A 622 -7.12 -6.84 14.49
N GLY A 623 -6.47 -5.78 13.98
CA GLY A 623 -5.68 -4.85 14.78
C GLY A 623 -4.28 -5.34 15.13
N ASN A 624 -3.72 -6.25 14.33
CA ASN A 624 -2.36 -6.79 14.51
C ASN A 624 -1.36 -6.14 13.53
N ASN A 625 -0.07 -6.32 13.80
CA ASN A 625 1.01 -6.07 12.85
C ASN A 625 1.02 -7.14 11.74
N GLU A 626 1.58 -6.77 10.59
CA GLU A 626 1.58 -7.62 9.40
C GLU A 626 2.46 -8.87 9.58
N SER A 627 1.88 -10.03 9.25
CA SER A 627 2.57 -11.30 9.07
C SER A 627 3.63 -11.60 10.15
N ILE A 628 4.85 -11.90 9.70
CA ILE A 628 6.07 -12.12 10.48
C ILE A 628 6.96 -10.87 10.54
N GLU A 629 6.47 -9.71 10.11
CA GLU A 629 7.30 -8.49 10.02
C GLU A 629 7.47 -7.84 11.41
N PRO A 630 8.64 -7.24 11.71
CA PRO A 630 8.78 -6.28 12.79
C PRO A 630 7.91 -5.04 12.53
N TYR A 631 7.68 -4.22 13.56
CA TYR A 631 7.09 -2.90 13.34
C TYR A 631 8.02 -2.06 12.47
N THR A 632 7.50 -1.58 11.33
CA THR A 632 8.27 -0.70 10.44
C THR A 632 8.57 0.65 11.11
N THR A 633 7.65 1.13 11.95
CA THR A 633 7.76 2.38 12.72
C THR A 633 6.79 2.35 13.90
N ASN A 634 7.12 3.02 15.01
CA ASN A 634 6.19 3.18 16.13
C ASN A 634 5.20 4.34 15.94
N VAL A 635 5.33 5.13 14.88
CA VAL A 635 4.32 6.14 14.49
C VAL A 635 4.11 6.11 12.98
N TYR A 636 2.86 6.02 12.55
CA TYR A 636 2.49 5.98 11.14
C TYR A 636 1.20 6.75 10.90
N THR A 637 1.03 7.22 9.67
CA THR A 637 -0.18 7.93 9.25
C THR A 637 -1.11 6.97 8.53
N ARG A 638 -2.39 6.96 8.90
CA ARG A 638 -3.44 6.25 8.15
C ARG A 638 -4.39 7.22 7.49
N ASN A 639 -4.59 7.00 6.20
CA ASN A 639 -5.53 7.76 5.40
C ASN A 639 -6.87 7.01 5.38
N VAL A 640 -7.92 7.66 5.85
CA VAL A 640 -9.31 7.22 5.70
C VAL A 640 -10.07 8.30 4.92
N LEU A 641 -11.31 8.01 4.53
CA LEU A 641 -12.11 8.94 3.72
C LEU A 641 -12.28 10.32 4.37
N SER A 642 -12.27 10.40 5.71
CA SER A 642 -12.42 11.63 6.48
C SER A 642 -11.09 12.39 6.72
N GLY A 643 -9.93 11.82 6.35
CA GLY A 643 -8.63 12.49 6.53
C GLY A 643 -7.50 11.55 6.91
N ASN A 644 -6.38 12.15 7.33
CA ASN A 644 -5.14 11.47 7.68
C ASN A 644 -4.94 11.49 9.20
N PHE A 645 -4.85 10.32 9.82
CA PHE A 645 -4.76 10.14 11.26
C PHE A 645 -3.36 9.65 11.63
N GLN A 646 -2.71 10.31 12.59
CA GLN A 646 -1.47 9.80 13.17
C GLN A 646 -1.79 8.72 14.21
N ILE A 647 -1.15 7.56 14.06
CA ILE A 647 -1.34 6.41 14.93
C ILE A 647 0.01 6.02 15.49
N PHE A 648 0.05 5.83 16.80
CA PHE A 648 1.20 5.31 17.52
C PHE A 648 1.03 3.81 17.77
N ASN A 649 2.14 3.10 17.91
CA ASN A 649 2.15 1.72 18.36
C ASN A 649 1.45 1.63 19.72
N GLN A 650 0.31 0.93 19.76
CA GLN A 650 -0.57 0.89 20.92
C GLN A 650 0.11 0.25 22.14
N HIS A 651 1.00 -0.72 21.90
CA HIS A 651 1.75 -1.36 22.98
C HIS A 651 2.76 -0.39 23.60
N LEU A 652 3.51 0.34 22.76
CA LEU A 652 4.44 1.38 23.23
C LEU A 652 3.72 2.45 24.04
N VAL A 653 2.58 2.94 23.54
CA VAL A 653 1.81 3.97 24.26
C VAL A 653 1.35 3.47 25.62
N LYS A 654 0.86 2.23 25.72
CA LYS A 654 0.48 1.63 27.01
C LYS A 654 1.65 1.56 27.98
N ASP A 655 2.83 1.14 27.52
CA ASP A 655 4.02 1.10 28.36
C ASP A 655 4.45 2.49 28.84
N LEU A 656 4.46 3.47 27.95
CA LEU A 656 4.80 4.85 28.30
C LEU A 656 3.77 5.46 29.28
N ILE A 657 2.48 5.10 29.16
CA ILE A 657 1.45 5.50 30.13
C ILE A 657 1.73 4.87 31.50
N ASN A 658 2.01 3.56 31.53
CA ASN A 658 2.31 2.85 32.79
C ASN A 658 3.58 3.38 33.47
N LEU A 659 4.53 3.89 32.69
CA LEU A 659 5.74 4.54 33.19
C LEU A 659 5.54 6.03 33.52
N ASN A 660 4.33 6.58 33.34
CA ASN A 660 4.03 8.01 33.46
C ASN A 660 4.90 8.92 32.57
N LEU A 661 5.32 8.43 31.40
CA LEU A 661 6.12 9.13 30.41
C LEU A 661 5.32 9.64 29.20
N TRP A 662 4.04 9.30 29.11
CA TRP A 662 3.19 9.69 27.97
C TRP A 662 2.60 11.09 28.12
N ASP A 663 3.30 12.08 27.56
CA ASP A 663 2.91 13.49 27.53
C ASP A 663 2.96 14.08 26.09
N GLU A 664 2.65 15.37 25.94
CA GLU A 664 2.74 16.06 24.64
C GLU A 664 4.19 16.16 24.13
N GLY A 665 5.16 16.37 25.02
CA GLY A 665 6.58 16.41 24.68
C GLY A 665 7.06 15.08 24.10
N MET A 666 6.77 13.96 24.79
CA MET A 666 7.09 12.60 24.37
C MET A 666 6.51 12.28 22.98
N ARG A 667 5.24 12.65 22.73
CA ARG A 667 4.62 12.48 21.40
C ARG A 667 5.38 13.23 20.31
N MET A 668 5.73 14.48 20.58
CA MET A 668 6.45 15.31 19.62
C MET A 668 7.87 14.80 19.39
N GLU A 669 8.55 14.28 20.41
CA GLU A 669 9.87 13.64 20.28
C GLU A 669 9.81 12.37 19.42
N ILE A 670 8.84 11.49 19.65
CA ILE A 670 8.66 10.28 18.83
C ILE A 670 8.36 10.65 17.37
N ILE A 671 7.50 11.66 17.13
CA ILE A 671 7.22 12.16 15.77
C ILE A 671 8.49 12.75 15.14
N LYS A 672 9.24 13.57 15.88
CA LYS A 672 10.50 14.18 15.42
C LYS A 672 11.52 13.11 15.02
N ASN A 673 11.58 12.02 15.77
CA ASN A 673 12.45 10.86 15.52
C ASN A 673 11.82 9.85 14.54
N LYS A 674 10.72 10.22 13.87
CA LYS A 674 10.03 9.40 12.85
C LYS A 674 9.69 8.00 13.37
N GLY A 675 9.23 7.92 14.62
CA GLY A 675 8.83 6.69 15.29
C GLY A 675 9.94 5.92 15.98
N SER A 676 11.20 6.36 15.85
CA SER A 676 12.28 5.81 16.66
C SER A 676 12.22 6.34 18.08
N ILE A 677 12.54 5.48 19.05
CA ILE A 677 12.65 5.86 20.46
C ILE A 677 14.06 5.66 21.02
N GLN A 678 15.03 5.29 20.17
CA GLN A 678 16.38 4.91 20.63
C GLN A 678 17.13 6.10 21.25
N ASP A 679 16.93 7.30 20.71
CA ASP A 679 17.62 8.52 21.17
C ASP A 679 16.89 9.25 22.31
N ILE A 680 15.74 8.72 22.77
CA ILE A 680 14.95 9.34 23.84
C ILE A 680 15.41 8.77 25.19
N THR A 681 16.37 9.45 25.82
CA THR A 681 17.05 8.97 27.04
C THR A 681 16.12 8.78 28.24
N ARG A 682 15.02 9.52 28.31
CA ARG A 682 13.97 9.40 29.34
C ARG A 682 13.24 8.04 29.31
N ILE A 683 13.24 7.33 28.18
CA ILE A 683 12.62 6.00 28.06
C ILE A 683 13.62 4.94 28.52
N PRO A 684 13.29 4.02 29.45
CA PRO A 684 14.20 2.96 29.89
C PRO A 684 14.75 2.12 28.74
N GLU A 685 16.00 1.65 28.88
CA GLU A 685 16.69 0.90 27.82
C GLU A 685 15.95 -0.38 27.42
N GLU A 686 15.35 -1.09 28.38
CA GLU A 686 14.56 -2.30 28.12
C GLU A 686 13.39 -2.03 27.16
N VAL A 687 12.70 -0.90 27.34
CA VAL A 687 11.60 -0.45 26.47
C VAL A 687 12.15 -0.05 25.10
N ARG A 688 13.27 0.70 25.05
CA ARG A 688 13.92 1.06 23.78
C ARG A 688 14.32 -0.18 22.98
N ASN A 689 14.86 -1.20 23.64
CA ASN A 689 15.23 -2.47 23.02
C ASN A 689 14.01 -3.26 22.52
N LEU A 690 12.89 -3.25 23.26
CA LEU A 690 11.66 -3.93 22.89
C LEU A 690 11.00 -3.33 21.63
N TYR A 691 11.03 -2.00 21.50
CA TYR A 691 10.36 -1.27 20.41
C TYR A 691 11.32 -0.78 19.31
N LYS A 692 12.45 -1.48 19.11
CA LYS A 692 13.29 -1.26 17.93
C LYS A 692 12.44 -1.38 16.65
N THR A 693 12.66 -0.47 15.72
CA THR A 693 12.01 -0.52 14.40
C THR A 693 12.81 -1.40 13.45
N VAL A 694 12.20 -1.85 12.34
CA VAL A 694 12.90 -2.66 11.32
C VAL A 694 14.20 -2.01 10.81
N TRP A 695 14.28 -0.68 10.83
CA TRP A 695 15.44 0.11 10.39
C TRP A 695 16.60 0.09 11.38
N GLU A 696 16.33 -0.33 12.61
CA GLU A 696 17.28 -0.37 13.74
C GLU A 696 17.75 -1.82 14.02
N MET A 697 17.32 -2.79 13.20
CA MET A 697 17.65 -4.20 13.34
C MET A 697 18.61 -4.66 12.23
N SER A 698 19.50 -5.58 12.59
CA SER A 698 20.38 -6.24 11.62
C SER A 698 19.57 -7.20 10.73
N GLN A 699 19.76 -7.12 9.42
CA GLN A 699 19.08 -7.97 8.42
C GLN A 699 19.85 -9.28 8.13
N LYS A 700 20.96 -9.54 8.84
CA LYS A 700 21.77 -10.76 8.66
C LYS A 700 21.02 -11.97 9.26
N GLY A 701 20.50 -12.87 8.42
CA GLY A 701 19.91 -14.15 8.86
C GLY A 701 18.63 -14.65 8.15
N LEU A 702 18.21 -14.05 7.03
CA LEU A 702 16.99 -14.45 6.30
C LEU A 702 17.24 -15.62 5.32
N LYS A 703 16.26 -16.52 5.19
CA LYS A 703 16.34 -17.76 4.38
C LYS A 703 15.60 -17.69 3.03
N THR A 704 14.62 -16.80 2.88
CA THR A 704 13.95 -16.50 1.59
C THR A 704 14.62 -15.26 1.01
N GLY A 705 15.00 -15.28 -0.29
CA GLY A 705 15.76 -14.21 -0.95
C GLY A 705 15.27 -12.82 -0.61
N MET A 706 14.21 -12.34 -1.25
CA MET A 706 13.62 -11.02 -0.94
C MET A 706 12.24 -10.86 -1.57
N TYR A 707 11.24 -10.41 -0.82
CA TYR A 707 9.98 -9.92 -1.38
C TYR A 707 10.19 -8.49 -1.92
N TYR A 708 9.96 -7.45 -1.12
CA TYR A 708 10.31 -6.07 -1.49
C TYR A 708 11.59 -5.60 -0.80
N LEU A 709 12.43 -4.87 -1.54
CA LEU A 709 13.42 -3.99 -0.91
C LEU A 709 12.74 -2.69 -0.50
N ARG A 710 12.63 -2.43 0.80
CA ARG A 710 12.20 -1.12 1.32
C ARG A 710 13.42 -0.33 1.73
N THR A 711 13.65 0.82 1.10
CA THR A 711 14.76 1.73 1.42
C THR A 711 14.25 3.00 2.10
N ARG A 712 15.09 3.57 2.96
CA ARG A 712 14.85 4.87 3.60
C ARG A 712 16.17 5.66 3.61
N PRO A 713 16.27 6.79 2.90
CA PRO A 713 17.47 7.62 2.94
C PRO A 713 17.75 8.12 4.36
N ALA A 714 19.01 8.05 4.80
CA ALA A 714 19.42 8.59 6.10
C ALA A 714 19.16 10.11 6.21
N VAL A 715 19.17 10.82 5.07
CA VAL A 715 19.14 12.28 4.98
C VAL A 715 17.76 12.88 4.72
N ASP A 716 16.67 12.09 4.79
CA ASP A 716 15.31 12.62 4.56
C ASP A 716 15.07 13.84 5.45
N ALA A 717 15.05 15.03 4.81
CA ALA A 717 15.03 16.32 5.47
C ALA A 717 13.94 16.34 6.54
N VAL A 718 14.33 16.69 7.76
CA VAL A 718 13.47 16.88 8.92
C VAL A 718 12.12 17.44 8.46
N GLN A 719 11.04 16.67 8.61
CA GLN A 719 9.72 17.21 8.34
C GLN A 719 9.55 18.44 9.23
N PHE A 720 9.17 19.56 8.61
CA PHE A 720 8.85 20.77 9.35
C PHE A 720 7.63 20.47 10.22
N THR A 721 7.86 20.06 11.48
CA THR A 721 6.81 20.09 12.49
C THR A 721 6.35 21.53 12.65
N VAL A 722 5.05 21.73 12.80
CA VAL A 722 4.47 23.06 13.02
C VAL A 722 5.06 23.62 14.32
N ASP A 723 5.82 24.70 14.17
CA ASP A 723 6.38 25.56 15.21
C ASP A 723 7.51 24.99 16.10
N LYS A 724 8.76 25.07 15.60
CA LYS A 724 10.00 24.82 16.38
C LYS A 724 10.11 25.69 17.65
N THR A 725 9.42 26.84 17.68
CA THR A 725 9.42 27.78 18.80
C THR A 725 8.60 27.28 19.98
N ARG A 726 7.53 26.51 19.74
CA ARG A 726 6.74 25.85 20.79
C ARG A 726 7.52 24.75 21.50
N LEU A 727 8.29 23.95 20.75
CA LEU A 727 9.19 22.94 21.30
C LEU A 727 10.27 23.55 22.19
N LYS A 728 10.94 24.62 21.74
CA LYS A 728 11.91 25.34 22.57
C LYS A 728 11.29 25.87 23.85
N LYS A 729 10.10 26.49 23.78
CA LYS A 729 9.38 26.98 24.96
C LYS A 729 8.98 25.88 25.94
N TYR A 730 8.73 24.66 25.47
CA TYR A 730 8.42 23.53 26.36
C TYR A 730 9.67 23.08 27.13
N PHE A 731 10.81 22.92 26.44
CA PHE A 731 12.09 22.57 27.08
C PHE A 731 12.63 23.69 27.98
N GLU A 732 12.44 24.96 27.62
CA GLU A 732 12.77 26.11 28.47
C GLU A 732 11.93 26.13 29.76
N LYS A 733 10.71 25.56 29.73
CA LYS A 733 9.82 25.50 30.89
C LYS A 733 10.19 24.39 31.88
N ASP A 734 10.59 23.22 31.39
CA ASP A 734 11.07 22.10 32.24
C ASP A 734 12.42 22.39 32.92
N LEU A 735 13.26 23.23 32.30
CA LEU A 735 14.50 23.73 32.93
C LEU A 735 14.23 24.75 34.04
N SER A 736 13.12 25.49 33.97
CA SER A 736 12.74 26.46 35.02
C SER A 736 12.15 25.79 36.27
N THR A 737 11.49 24.65 36.14
CA THR A 737 10.86 23.91 37.27
C THR A 737 11.83 23.01 38.04
N THR A 738 13.05 22.80 37.56
CA THR A 738 14.08 21.98 38.22
C THR A 738 15.12 22.80 39.00
N SER A 739 14.95 24.12 39.10
CA SER A 739 15.89 25.02 39.81
C SER A 739 15.37 25.58 41.15
N GLU A 740 14.15 25.24 41.57
CA GLU A 740 13.60 25.62 42.88
C GLU A 740 13.58 24.41 43.82
N THR A 741 14.74 23.91 44.23
CA THR A 741 14.97 23.18 45.49
C THR A 741 16.44 22.80 45.60
N THR A 742 17.25 23.72 46.12
CA THR A 742 18.42 23.46 46.98
C THR A 742 19.10 24.80 47.24
N SER A 743 18.89 25.32 48.44
CA SER A 743 19.64 26.43 49.00
C SER A 743 20.57 25.86 50.05
N ASP A 744 21.87 25.89 49.79
CA ASP A 744 22.89 25.76 50.83
C ASP A 744 24.11 26.61 50.44
N PRO A 745 24.54 27.59 51.25
CA PRO A 745 25.57 28.55 50.86
C PRO A 745 26.89 28.26 51.61
N THR A 746 27.89 27.67 50.96
CA THR A 746 29.28 27.79 51.44
C THR A 746 30.30 27.65 50.31
N ALA A 747 31.39 28.42 50.46
CA ALA A 747 32.66 28.41 49.73
C ALA A 747 32.74 29.17 48.39
N ALA A 748 32.96 30.48 48.52
CA ALA A 748 33.82 31.22 47.58
C ALA A 748 35.29 30.96 47.92
N THR A 749 36.15 30.67 46.93
CA THR A 749 37.45 31.34 46.73
C THR A 749 38.21 30.83 45.49
N ASN A 750 38.62 31.82 44.68
CA ASN A 750 39.86 31.92 43.90
C ASN A 750 39.99 31.31 42.48
N PRO A 751 40.78 31.99 41.60
CA PRO A 751 40.23 32.60 40.39
C PRO A 751 41.21 32.48 39.21
N GLU A 752 41.01 31.54 38.30
CA GLU A 752 41.88 31.49 37.11
C GLU A 752 41.15 30.83 35.95
N LEU A 753 40.24 31.58 35.32
CA LEU A 753 39.97 31.50 33.89
C LEU A 753 39.11 32.68 33.39
N CYS A 754 39.34 33.88 33.93
CA CYS A 754 38.73 35.11 33.41
C CYS A 754 39.74 35.83 32.51
N SER A 755 40.03 35.26 31.35
CA SER A 755 40.54 36.03 30.21
C SER A 755 40.12 35.35 28.90
N LYS A 756 38.94 35.73 28.41
CA LYS A 756 38.48 35.76 26.99
C LYS A 756 36.96 35.52 26.93
N MET A 757 36.20 36.43 27.52
CA MET A 757 34.83 36.72 27.07
C MET A 757 34.41 38.04 27.71
N GLU A 758 34.67 39.15 27.03
CA GLU A 758 33.93 40.39 27.26
C GLU A 758 34.11 41.33 26.07
N SER A 759 33.02 41.54 25.34
CA SER A 759 32.54 42.88 25.00
C SER A 759 31.18 42.77 24.31
N ALA A 760 30.10 42.96 25.06
CA ALA A 760 28.96 43.83 24.70
C ALA A 760 27.79 43.58 25.67
N VAL A 761 27.77 44.36 26.76
CA VAL A 761 26.59 44.60 27.60
C VAL A 761 25.98 45.94 27.19
N CYS A 762 24.65 45.94 27.15
CA CYS A 762 23.65 47.01 27.23
C CYS A 762 23.94 48.41 26.65
N VAL A 763 23.04 48.84 25.76
CA VAL A 763 22.28 50.08 25.98
C VAL A 763 20.83 49.84 25.53
N GLU A 764 19.90 49.81 26.48
CA GLU A 764 18.48 50.09 26.24
C GLU A 764 18.32 51.58 25.88
N PHE A 765 17.63 51.88 24.79
CA PHE A 765 17.01 53.18 24.57
C PHE A 765 15.53 52.99 24.22
N THR A 766 14.70 53.41 25.17
CA THR A 766 13.32 53.86 25.05
C THR A 766 13.18 54.85 23.90
N ILE A 767 12.34 54.57 22.90
CA ILE A 767 11.67 55.58 22.07
C ILE A 767 10.26 55.09 21.73
N GLU A 768 9.29 55.49 22.58
CA GLU A 768 7.96 55.83 22.10
C GLU A 768 8.08 56.99 21.09
N GLY A 769 7.38 56.88 19.98
CA GLY A 769 7.19 57.99 19.04
C GLY A 769 8.18 58.06 17.88
N ARG A 770 7.87 57.33 16.79
CA ARG A 770 7.83 57.89 15.42
C ARG A 770 7.17 56.90 14.46
N THR A 771 5.96 57.29 14.12
CA THR A 771 4.95 56.68 13.26
C THR A 771 5.28 56.77 11.77
N LYS A 772 4.67 55.88 10.96
CA LYS A 772 4.65 55.78 9.49
C LYS A 772 5.86 55.13 8.78
N GLU A 773 7.11 55.46 9.05
CA GLU A 773 8.26 54.92 8.27
C GLU A 773 8.51 53.41 8.48
N ALA A 774 8.47 52.94 9.73
CA ALA A 774 8.68 51.52 10.07
C ALA A 774 7.53 50.62 9.58
N ARG A 775 6.30 51.17 9.53
CA ARG A 775 5.13 50.48 8.97
C ARG A 775 5.22 50.37 7.45
N LYS A 776 5.70 51.42 6.75
CA LYS A 776 6.00 51.37 5.30
C LYS A 776 7.06 50.32 4.95
N ARG A 777 8.14 50.20 5.74
CA ARG A 777 9.18 49.17 5.52
C ARG A 777 8.68 47.74 5.75
N ARG A 778 7.81 47.50 6.75
CA ARG A 778 7.19 46.18 6.98
C ARG A 778 6.21 45.80 5.87
N VAL A 779 5.38 46.73 5.40
CA VAL A 779 4.44 46.51 4.29
C VAL A 779 5.21 46.26 2.99
N TYR A 780 6.29 46.99 2.74
CA TYR A 780 7.17 46.79 1.56
C TYR A 780 7.78 45.37 1.54
N PHE A 781 8.28 44.88 2.67
CA PHE A 781 8.83 43.52 2.77
C PHE A 781 7.78 42.40 2.66
N VAL A 782 6.56 42.63 3.14
CA VAL A 782 5.44 41.71 2.98
C VAL A 782 4.98 41.69 1.52
N CYS A 783 4.79 42.85 0.89
CA CYS A 783 4.46 42.95 -0.53
C CYS A 783 5.52 42.29 -1.42
N LEU A 784 6.83 42.45 -1.15
CA LEU A 784 7.89 41.76 -1.91
C LEU A 784 7.83 40.24 -1.78
N ARG A 785 7.48 39.72 -0.59
CA ARG A 785 7.33 38.28 -0.33
C ARG A 785 6.12 37.71 -1.06
N TYR A 786 5.02 38.45 -1.10
CA TYR A 786 3.78 38.04 -1.78
C TYR A 786 3.88 38.20 -3.30
N LEU A 787 4.51 39.26 -3.81
CA LEU A 787 4.84 39.41 -5.23
C LEU A 787 5.70 38.24 -5.73
N ARG A 788 6.71 37.81 -4.96
CA ARG A 788 7.50 36.61 -5.30
C ARG A 788 6.66 35.31 -5.34
N ARG A 789 5.62 35.22 -4.51
CA ARG A 789 4.77 34.03 -4.40
C ARG A 789 3.70 33.99 -5.49
N MET A 790 3.06 35.14 -5.74
CA MET A 790 2.13 35.36 -6.85
C MET A 790 2.83 35.24 -8.20
N PHE A 791 4.07 35.76 -8.31
CA PHE A 791 4.93 35.57 -9.49
C PHE A 791 5.31 34.11 -9.70
N ARG A 792 5.66 33.35 -8.65
CA ARG A 792 5.89 31.90 -8.80
C ARG A 792 4.64 31.17 -9.30
N ALA A 793 3.45 31.56 -8.84
CA ALA A 793 2.19 30.98 -9.31
C ALA A 793 1.86 31.40 -10.77
N LEU A 794 1.98 32.69 -11.11
CA LEU A 794 1.73 33.24 -12.45
C LEU A 794 2.78 32.83 -13.49
N VAL A 795 4.07 32.71 -13.13
CA VAL A 795 5.12 32.24 -14.05
C VAL A 795 4.98 30.75 -14.34
N VAL A 796 4.58 29.96 -13.34
CA VAL A 796 4.37 28.52 -13.54
C VAL A 796 3.07 28.25 -14.31
N ALA A 797 1.99 29.00 -14.06
CA ALA A 797 0.70 28.81 -14.73
C ALA A 797 0.63 29.54 -16.10
N PHE A 798 0.93 30.83 -16.14
CA PHE A 798 0.83 31.67 -17.35
C PHE A 798 2.15 31.79 -18.13
N GLY A 799 3.28 31.82 -17.42
CA GLY A 799 4.60 32.05 -18.00
C GLY A 799 5.09 30.94 -18.94
N ARG A 800 4.53 29.73 -18.90
CA ARG A 800 4.83 28.65 -19.88
C ARG A 800 3.81 28.53 -21.02
N GLN A 801 2.55 28.90 -20.80
CA GLN A 801 1.51 28.79 -21.82
C GLN A 801 1.43 30.01 -22.75
N MET A 802 1.74 31.22 -22.26
CA MET A 802 1.76 32.45 -23.08
C MET A 802 3.14 32.79 -23.64
N SER A 803 4.24 32.39 -22.99
CA SER A 803 5.59 32.66 -23.50
C SER A 803 5.89 31.87 -24.77
N ARG A 804 5.47 30.61 -24.85
CA ARG A 804 5.75 29.73 -25.99
C ARG A 804 5.14 30.22 -27.30
N PRO A 805 3.87 30.67 -27.37
CA PRO A 805 3.31 31.25 -28.59
C PRO A 805 4.02 32.52 -29.05
N LEU A 806 4.39 33.43 -28.12
CA LEU A 806 5.14 34.65 -28.45
C LEU A 806 6.60 34.36 -28.83
N ALA A 807 7.26 33.47 -28.10
CA ALA A 807 8.62 33.01 -28.42
C ALA A 807 8.64 32.34 -29.80
N ARG A 808 7.62 31.54 -30.17
CA ARG A 808 7.47 30.98 -31.52
C ARG A 808 7.34 32.07 -32.60
N LYS A 809 6.67 33.19 -32.32
CA LYS A 809 6.63 34.33 -33.25
C LYS A 809 8.00 35.00 -33.39
N ILE A 810 8.76 35.14 -32.29
CA ILE A 810 10.13 35.67 -32.31
C ILE A 810 11.06 34.72 -33.07
N ILE A 811 10.93 33.41 -32.88
CA ILE A 811 11.69 32.38 -33.61
C ILE A 811 11.34 32.44 -35.10
N ALA A 812 10.06 32.51 -35.46
CA ALA A 812 9.62 32.65 -36.86
C ALA A 812 10.13 33.95 -37.51
N TYR A 813 10.23 35.04 -36.74
CA TYR A 813 10.82 36.31 -37.19
C TYR A 813 12.34 36.23 -37.33
N ALA A 814 13.02 35.58 -36.37
CA ALA A 814 14.47 35.37 -36.39
C ALA A 814 14.91 34.48 -37.56
N ILE A 815 14.08 33.53 -38.00
CA ILE A 815 14.31 32.75 -39.21
C ILE A 815 14.35 33.64 -40.46
N LYS A 816 13.54 34.70 -40.51
CA LYS A 816 13.48 35.65 -41.63
C LYS A 816 14.52 36.78 -41.56
N HIS A 817 15.14 37.01 -40.40
CA HIS A 817 16.12 38.09 -40.17
C HIS A 817 17.44 37.56 -39.58
N PRO A 818 18.41 37.19 -40.44
CA PRO A 818 19.67 36.54 -40.04
C PRO A 818 20.51 37.34 -39.04
N TYR A 819 20.42 38.68 -39.07
CA TYR A 819 21.16 39.54 -38.14
C TYR A 819 20.71 39.34 -36.69
N LEU A 820 19.40 39.36 -36.43
CA LEU A 820 18.83 39.13 -35.09
C LEU A 820 19.17 37.72 -34.58
N ARG A 821 19.08 36.72 -35.46
CA ARG A 821 19.38 35.32 -35.14
C ARG A 821 20.85 35.14 -34.75
N ASN A 822 21.77 35.60 -35.59
CA ASN A 822 23.20 35.24 -35.47
C ASN A 822 23.99 36.16 -34.54
N ARG A 823 23.65 37.45 -34.46
CA ARG A 823 24.39 38.43 -33.62
C ARG A 823 23.80 38.57 -32.21
N ILE A 824 22.53 38.23 -32.00
CA ILE A 824 21.84 38.51 -30.73
C ILE A 824 21.34 37.21 -30.09
N LEU A 825 20.44 36.47 -30.74
CA LEU A 825 19.76 35.34 -30.09
C LEU A 825 20.69 34.14 -29.83
N ILE A 826 21.52 33.74 -30.79
CA ILE A 826 22.44 32.60 -30.60
C ILE A 826 23.49 32.87 -29.49
N PRO A 827 24.21 34.02 -29.48
CA PRO A 827 25.18 34.31 -28.42
C PRO A 827 24.54 34.40 -27.03
N VAL A 828 23.35 35.02 -26.93
CA VAL A 828 22.61 35.14 -25.66
C VAL A 828 22.15 33.77 -25.17
N GLY A 829 21.60 32.93 -26.06
CA GLY A 829 21.14 31.59 -25.72
C GLY A 829 22.27 30.67 -25.22
N ARG A 830 23.43 30.71 -25.89
CA ARG A 830 24.62 29.96 -25.47
C ARG A 830 25.15 30.43 -24.11
N SER A 831 25.14 31.74 -23.87
CA SER A 831 25.57 32.32 -22.59
C SER A 831 24.63 31.94 -21.45
N LEU A 832 23.31 31.99 -21.66
CA LEU A 832 22.30 31.56 -20.69
C LEU A 832 22.42 30.08 -20.36
N HIS A 833 22.66 29.23 -21.37
CA HIS A 833 22.90 27.81 -21.16
C HIS A 833 24.13 27.57 -20.29
N ALA A 834 25.26 28.22 -20.61
CA ALA A 834 26.49 28.08 -19.85
C ALA A 834 26.32 28.50 -18.38
N ILE A 835 25.62 29.60 -18.12
CA ILE A 835 25.33 30.08 -16.75
C ILE A 835 24.43 29.09 -16.01
N SER A 836 23.33 28.67 -16.64
CA SER A 836 22.37 27.72 -16.05
C SER A 836 23.03 26.38 -15.71
N PHE A 837 23.86 25.86 -16.63
CA PHE A 837 24.61 24.62 -16.43
C PHE A 837 25.58 24.73 -15.26
N ARG A 838 26.39 25.81 -15.19
CA ARG A 838 27.34 26.02 -14.09
C ARG A 838 26.65 26.16 -12.73
N LEU A 839 25.52 26.86 -12.67
CA LEU A 839 24.73 26.99 -11.43
C LEU A 839 24.15 25.65 -10.98
N ARG A 840 23.69 24.81 -11.92
CA ARG A 840 23.12 23.50 -11.62
C ARG A 840 24.19 22.54 -11.10
N ILE A 841 25.37 22.48 -11.73
CA ILE A 841 26.51 21.67 -11.26
C ILE A 841 26.93 22.09 -9.84
N LYS A 842 27.04 23.41 -9.59
CA LYS A 842 27.37 23.94 -8.26
C LYS A 842 26.29 23.61 -7.21
N SER A 843 25.01 23.62 -7.57
CA SER A 843 23.91 23.30 -6.64
C SER A 843 23.86 21.83 -6.21
N ILE A 844 24.52 20.95 -6.97
CA ILE A 844 24.61 19.49 -6.70
C ILE A 844 25.94 19.15 -6.01
N GLY A 845 26.79 20.15 -5.72
CA GLY A 845 28.04 19.98 -4.96
C GLY A 845 29.23 19.47 -5.77
N LEU A 846 29.16 19.50 -7.10
CA LEU A 846 30.23 19.07 -8.01
C LEU A 846 31.11 20.24 -8.46
N ALA A 847 32.38 19.96 -8.77
CA ALA A 847 33.31 20.95 -9.33
C ALA A 847 32.87 21.40 -10.73
N ILE A 848 32.96 22.71 -11.00
CA ILE A 848 32.49 23.28 -12.27
C ILE A 848 33.47 22.90 -13.39
N PRO A 849 33.03 22.21 -14.46
CA PRO A 849 33.92 21.81 -15.55
C PRO A 849 34.45 23.03 -16.33
N SER A 850 35.67 22.92 -16.85
CA SER A 850 36.35 23.97 -17.61
C SER A 850 35.66 24.31 -18.92
N GLN A 851 34.99 23.34 -19.55
CA GLN A 851 34.18 23.52 -20.75
C GLN A 851 32.71 23.16 -20.49
N THR A 852 31.80 24.03 -20.93
CA THR A 852 30.35 23.77 -20.90
C THR A 852 29.91 23.12 -22.21
N PRO A 853 29.03 22.11 -22.20
CA PRO A 853 28.49 21.50 -23.41
C PRO A 853 27.92 22.56 -24.35
N THR A 854 28.18 22.42 -25.66
CA THR A 854 27.65 23.33 -26.66
C THR A 854 26.21 22.96 -27.00
N VAL A 855 25.33 23.97 -27.08
CA VAL A 855 23.94 23.81 -27.54
C VAL A 855 23.81 24.10 -29.02
N SER A 856 22.87 23.40 -29.68
CA SER A 856 22.57 23.64 -31.09
C SER A 856 22.06 25.06 -31.31
N GLU A 857 22.21 25.60 -32.52
CA GLU A 857 21.75 26.97 -32.83
C GLU A 857 20.26 27.15 -32.61
N GLN A 858 19.46 26.12 -32.93
CA GLN A 858 18.01 26.15 -32.72
C GLN A 858 17.66 26.20 -31.23
N GLN A 859 18.32 25.39 -30.41
CA GLN A 859 18.13 25.40 -28.96
C GLN A 859 18.58 26.72 -28.32
N ALA A 860 19.67 27.33 -28.82
CA ALA A 860 20.11 28.64 -28.35
C ALA A 860 19.09 29.75 -28.66
N VAL A 861 18.54 29.75 -29.88
CA VAL A 861 17.52 30.74 -30.29
C VAL A 861 16.23 30.57 -29.50
N GLU A 862 15.78 29.34 -29.26
CA GLU A 862 14.59 29.05 -28.43
C GLU A 862 14.78 29.54 -27.00
N MET A 863 15.91 29.20 -26.37
CA MET A 863 16.21 29.58 -25.00
C MET A 863 16.32 31.10 -24.81
N ALA A 864 16.95 31.79 -25.77
CA ALA A 864 17.03 33.25 -25.75
C ALA A 864 15.66 33.91 -25.94
N SER A 865 14.83 33.38 -26.86
CA SER A 865 13.51 33.94 -27.17
C SER A 865 12.53 33.76 -26.01
N GLU A 866 12.52 32.60 -25.35
CA GLU A 866 11.70 32.37 -24.16
C GLU A 866 12.10 33.30 -23.01
N THR A 867 13.41 33.43 -22.74
CA THR A 867 13.92 34.29 -21.67
C THR A 867 13.61 35.78 -21.91
N LEU A 868 13.67 36.23 -23.16
CA LEU A 868 13.30 37.60 -23.56
C LEU A 868 11.82 37.90 -23.29
N VAL A 869 10.93 36.98 -23.66
CA VAL A 869 9.48 37.15 -23.44
C VAL A 869 9.15 37.14 -21.96
N GLU A 870 9.76 36.24 -21.17
CA GLU A 870 9.58 36.22 -19.72
C GLU A 870 10.06 37.52 -19.05
N THR A 871 11.19 38.06 -19.50
CA THR A 871 11.73 39.33 -18.99
C THR A 871 10.82 40.51 -19.34
N LEU A 872 10.24 40.54 -20.54
CA LEU A 872 9.32 41.59 -20.97
C LEU A 872 8.01 41.57 -20.17
N ILE A 873 7.47 40.36 -19.93
CA ILE A 873 6.28 40.16 -19.09
C ILE A 873 6.57 40.60 -17.65
N TYR A 874 7.77 40.31 -17.13
CA TYR A 874 8.19 40.75 -15.81
C TYR A 874 8.21 42.29 -15.70
N LEU A 875 8.87 42.97 -16.64
CA LEU A 875 9.00 44.43 -16.62
C LEU A 875 7.65 45.14 -16.76
N THR A 876 6.77 44.65 -17.63
CA THR A 876 5.41 45.20 -17.81
C THR A 876 4.53 44.98 -16.59
N THR A 877 4.58 43.80 -15.98
CA THR A 877 3.84 43.49 -14.75
C THR A 877 4.30 44.36 -13.58
N VAL A 878 5.62 44.52 -13.40
CA VAL A 878 6.19 45.37 -12.34
C VAL A 878 5.79 46.84 -12.56
N SER A 879 5.83 47.32 -13.82
CA SER A 879 5.43 48.69 -14.17
C SER A 879 3.94 48.94 -13.91
N LEU A 880 3.08 47.97 -14.23
CA LEU A 880 1.64 48.04 -13.99
C LEU A 880 1.33 48.07 -12.49
N ILE A 881 1.99 47.22 -11.70
CA ILE A 881 1.84 47.19 -10.25
C ILE A 881 2.34 48.50 -9.62
N TYR A 882 3.44 49.06 -10.12
CA TYR A 882 3.94 50.36 -9.68
C TYR A 882 2.98 51.51 -10.03
N ALA A 883 2.37 51.48 -11.22
CA ALA A 883 1.37 52.46 -11.64
C ALA A 883 0.08 52.38 -10.79
N ILE A 884 -0.39 51.17 -10.48
CA ILE A 884 -1.55 50.93 -9.61
C ILE A 884 -1.27 51.38 -8.16
N TYR A 885 -0.04 51.17 -7.68
CA TYR A 885 0.37 51.62 -6.35
C TYR A 885 0.45 53.15 -6.24
N ARG A 886 0.84 53.83 -7.32
CA ARG A 886 0.96 55.30 -7.37
C ARG A 886 -0.40 56.01 -7.46
N SER A 887 -1.43 55.36 -8.03
CA SER A 887 -2.73 55.98 -8.29
C SER A 887 -3.72 55.96 -7.12
N ASN A 888 -3.46 55.22 -6.03
CA ASN A 888 -4.36 55.19 -4.86
C ASN A 888 -3.62 54.97 -3.51
N PRO A 889 -3.02 56.02 -2.93
CA PRO A 889 -2.21 55.90 -1.71
C PRO A 889 -3.00 55.67 -0.39
N GLU A 890 -4.33 55.89 -0.36
CA GLU A 890 -5.11 55.80 0.91
C GLU A 890 -6.03 54.56 1.06
N LYS A 891 -6.16 53.69 0.05
CA LYS A 891 -7.00 52.46 0.14
C LYS A 891 -6.23 51.14 0.28
N ALA A 892 -4.92 51.17 0.52
CA ALA A 892 -4.14 49.96 0.73
C ALA A 892 -4.22 49.46 2.18
N LYS A 893 -5.40 49.02 2.64
CA LYS A 893 -5.49 48.09 3.78
C LYS A 893 -5.29 46.69 3.23
N ALA A 894 -4.38 45.92 3.84
CA ALA A 894 -4.03 44.57 3.40
C ALA A 894 -5.24 43.62 3.25
N SER A 895 -6.35 43.90 3.97
CA SER A 895 -7.62 43.18 3.88
C SER A 895 -8.32 43.32 2.53
N ASP A 896 -8.21 44.46 1.86
CA ASP A 896 -8.91 44.71 0.60
C ASP A 896 -8.18 44.06 -0.57
N VAL A 897 -6.84 43.95 -0.47
CA VAL A 897 -6.00 43.19 -1.40
C VAL A 897 -6.24 41.68 -1.24
N GLU A 898 -6.35 41.18 0.00
CA GLU A 898 -6.70 39.77 0.23
C GLU A 898 -8.09 39.42 -0.31
N ARG A 899 -9.07 40.32 -0.15
CA ARG A 899 -10.41 40.13 -0.73
C ARG A 899 -10.38 40.12 -2.25
N TYR A 900 -9.69 41.07 -2.88
CA TYR A 900 -9.59 41.16 -4.33
C TYR A 900 -8.81 39.99 -4.94
N VAL A 901 -7.79 39.47 -4.24
CA VAL A 901 -7.07 38.25 -4.64
C VAL A 901 -7.98 37.04 -4.56
N LYS A 902 -8.75 36.90 -3.48
CA LYS A 902 -9.68 35.77 -3.31
C LYS A 902 -10.80 35.76 -4.35
N GLU A 903 -11.36 36.93 -4.66
CA GLU A 903 -12.37 37.08 -5.72
C GLU A 903 -11.79 36.79 -7.12
N ASN A 904 -10.52 37.09 -7.38
CA ASN A 904 -9.87 36.74 -8.64
C ASN A 904 -9.41 35.28 -8.71
N GLU A 905 -9.01 34.65 -7.60
CA GLU A 905 -8.74 33.21 -7.53
C GLU A 905 -10.00 32.39 -7.85
N GLU A 906 -11.15 32.80 -7.32
CA GLU A 906 -12.44 32.18 -7.66
C GLU A 906 -12.81 32.37 -9.13
N ARG A 907 -12.53 33.56 -9.71
CA ARG A 907 -12.75 33.81 -11.14
C ARG A 907 -11.83 32.98 -12.03
N ILE A 908 -10.56 32.82 -11.65
CA ILE A 908 -9.59 31.98 -12.37
C ILE A 908 -10.03 30.52 -12.32
N HIS A 909 -10.44 30.02 -11.15
CA HIS A 909 -10.95 28.66 -11.01
C HIS A 909 -12.18 28.40 -11.88
N LYS A 910 -13.10 29.37 -11.96
CA LYS A 910 -14.28 29.30 -12.83
C LYS A 910 -13.91 29.35 -14.33
N PHE A 911 -12.81 30.02 -14.67
CA PHE A 911 -12.29 30.07 -16.03
C PHE A 911 -11.55 28.77 -16.41
N GLU A 912 -10.84 28.15 -15.47
CA GLU A 912 -10.23 26.83 -15.62
C GLU A 912 -11.27 25.73 -15.82
N GLU A 913 -12.41 25.81 -15.12
CA GLU A 913 -13.54 24.90 -15.35
C GLU A 913 -14.13 25.06 -16.76
N LYS A 914 -14.32 26.29 -17.24
CA LYS A 914 -14.76 26.54 -18.62
C LYS A 914 -13.76 26.07 -19.67
N MET A 915 -12.46 26.20 -19.42
CA MET A 915 -11.43 25.67 -20.34
C MET A 915 -11.43 24.14 -20.37
N LYS A 916 -11.66 23.47 -19.23
CA LYS A 916 -11.82 22.01 -19.20
C LYS A 916 -13.04 21.55 -19.99
N GLU A 917 -14.16 22.27 -19.91
CA GLU A 917 -15.33 21.99 -20.75
C GLU A 917 -15.00 22.16 -22.25
N GLN A 918 -14.24 23.20 -22.63
CA GLN A 918 -13.82 23.39 -24.02
C GLN A 918 -12.86 22.30 -24.51
N ASP A 919 -11.90 21.86 -23.69
CA ASP A 919 -11.00 20.76 -24.02
C ASP A 919 -11.78 19.44 -24.20
N GLU A 920 -12.81 19.21 -23.39
CA GLU A 920 -13.69 18.05 -23.53
C GLU A 920 -14.48 18.08 -24.86
N ILE A 921 -14.93 19.27 -25.28
CA ILE A 921 -15.60 19.49 -26.57
C ILE A 921 -14.62 19.24 -27.72
N VAL A 922 -13.39 19.76 -27.65
CA VAL A 922 -12.35 19.53 -28.66
C VAL A 922 -12.03 18.04 -28.77
N MET A 923 -11.91 17.33 -27.65
CA MET A 923 -11.68 15.88 -27.65
C MET A 923 -12.85 15.10 -28.26
N LYS A 924 -14.09 15.52 -28.04
CA LYS A 924 -15.27 14.94 -28.71
C LYS A 924 -15.25 15.21 -30.22
N ILE A 925 -14.85 16.41 -30.66
CA ILE A 925 -14.71 16.76 -32.09
C ILE A 925 -13.61 15.91 -32.74
N VAL A 926 -12.44 15.78 -32.11
CA VAL A 926 -11.32 14.94 -32.60
C VAL A 926 -11.73 13.47 -32.71
N LYS A 927 -12.53 12.98 -31.75
CA LYS A 927 -13.08 11.63 -31.78
C LYS A 927 -14.06 11.44 -32.95
N ILE A 928 -14.97 12.38 -33.18
CA ILE A 928 -15.89 12.35 -34.32
C ILE A 928 -15.13 12.37 -35.65
N ILE A 929 -14.11 13.22 -35.79
CA ILE A 929 -13.26 13.28 -37.00
C ILE A 929 -12.58 11.93 -37.27
N ARG A 930 -12.06 11.27 -36.22
CA ARG A 930 -11.45 9.94 -36.33
C ARG A 930 -12.45 8.82 -36.67
N GLU A 931 -13.63 8.84 -36.07
CA GLU A 931 -14.66 7.82 -36.31
C GLU A 931 -15.31 7.94 -37.70
N SER A 932 -15.29 9.13 -38.30
CA SER A 932 -15.85 9.41 -39.63
C SER A 932 -15.02 8.87 -40.81
N LYS A 933 -13.85 8.26 -40.57
CA LYS A 933 -12.91 7.74 -41.61
C LYS A 933 -12.70 8.69 -42.79
N LEU A 934 -12.48 9.97 -42.54
CA LEU A 934 -12.11 10.93 -43.58
C LEU A 934 -10.65 10.69 -43.96
N ASP A 935 -10.42 10.41 -45.24
CA ASP A 935 -9.16 9.89 -45.77
C ASP A 935 -8.03 10.94 -45.68
N ASP A 936 -6.99 10.65 -44.90
CA ASP A 936 -5.93 11.59 -44.48
C ASP A 936 -5.06 12.16 -45.62
N LYS A 937 -5.22 11.66 -46.86
CA LYS A 937 -4.34 11.99 -47.98
C LYS A 937 -4.78 13.15 -48.88
N ASN A 938 -6.02 13.66 -48.77
CA ASN A 938 -6.53 14.71 -49.67
C ASN A 938 -7.23 15.90 -48.98
N LEU A 939 -6.95 16.15 -47.70
CA LEU A 939 -7.60 17.22 -46.91
C LEU A 939 -7.37 18.67 -47.40
N LEU A 940 -6.58 18.87 -48.46
CA LEU A 940 -6.19 20.19 -48.99
C LEU A 940 -7.01 20.63 -50.23
N ALA A 941 -8.00 19.88 -50.69
CA ALA A 941 -8.92 20.35 -51.72
C ALA A 941 -10.05 21.20 -51.11
N ASP A 942 -10.18 22.46 -51.55
CA ASP A 942 -11.12 23.47 -51.00
C ASP A 942 -12.58 22.99 -50.87
N LYS A 943 -13.02 22.10 -51.76
CA LYS A 943 -14.39 21.53 -51.74
C LYS A 943 -14.66 20.63 -50.53
N GLN A 944 -13.68 19.83 -50.09
CA GLN A 944 -13.85 18.93 -48.94
C GLN A 944 -13.72 19.68 -47.61
N LYS A 945 -12.95 20.78 -47.58
CA LYS A 945 -12.84 21.67 -46.42
C LYS A 945 -14.16 22.37 -46.10
N SER A 946 -14.91 22.79 -47.13
CA SER A 946 -16.24 23.38 -46.97
C SER A 946 -17.26 22.38 -46.40
N GLN A 947 -17.26 21.14 -46.90
CA GLN A 947 -18.12 20.07 -46.37
C GLN A 947 -17.76 19.70 -44.92
N LEU A 948 -16.47 19.64 -44.58
CA LEU A 948 -16.02 19.38 -43.22
C LEU A 948 -16.44 20.50 -42.26
N LEU A 949 -16.29 21.77 -42.67
CA LEU A 949 -16.71 22.92 -41.86
C LEU A 949 -18.23 22.98 -41.68
N SER A 950 -19.00 22.66 -42.72
CA SER A 950 -20.46 22.54 -42.64
C SER A 950 -20.90 21.41 -41.71
N PHE A 951 -20.28 20.23 -41.81
CA PHE A 951 -20.59 19.09 -40.93
C PHE A 951 -20.23 19.36 -39.46
N ILE A 952 -19.08 19.98 -39.21
CA ILE A 952 -18.66 20.38 -37.86
C ILE A 952 -19.63 21.44 -37.31
N SER A 953 -20.05 22.41 -38.13
CA SER A 953 -21.02 23.45 -37.74
C SER A 953 -22.36 22.85 -37.32
N ASP A 954 -22.93 21.94 -38.11
CA ASP A 954 -24.20 21.26 -37.80
C ASP A 954 -24.11 20.38 -36.53
N LYS A 955 -22.97 19.71 -36.33
CA LYS A 955 -22.70 18.93 -35.11
C LYS A 955 -22.48 19.82 -33.88
N MET A 956 -21.89 21.02 -34.04
CA MET A 956 -21.74 21.98 -32.94
C MET A 956 -23.09 22.56 -32.50
N LYS A 957 -24.00 22.84 -33.45
CA LYS A 957 -25.37 23.30 -33.15
C LYS A 957 -26.19 22.29 -32.34
N THR A 958 -25.91 21.00 -32.49
CA THR A 958 -26.56 19.94 -31.71
C THR A 958 -25.91 19.67 -30.35
N LEU A 959 -24.62 19.98 -30.18
CA LEU A 959 -23.89 19.80 -28.93
C LEU A 959 -24.07 20.96 -27.94
N ILE A 960 -24.39 22.16 -28.42
CA ILE A 960 -24.62 23.36 -27.59
C ILE A 960 -25.84 24.12 -28.13
N PRO A 961 -27.05 23.90 -27.59
CA PRO A 961 -28.24 24.61 -28.05
C PRO A 961 -28.13 26.11 -27.73
N GLY A 962 -28.16 26.98 -28.75
CA GLY A 962 -28.33 28.43 -28.57
C GLY A 962 -27.12 29.33 -28.84
N GLN A 963 -26.07 28.88 -29.53
CA GLN A 963 -25.06 29.77 -30.12
C GLN A 963 -24.97 29.49 -31.63
N ASP A 964 -25.21 30.54 -32.44
CA ASP A 964 -25.04 30.53 -33.90
C ASP A 964 -23.57 30.63 -34.32
#